data_AF-A0A846Z4V8-F1
#
_entry.id   AF-A0A846Z4V8-F1
#
_cell.length_a   1.000
_cell.length_b   1.000
_cell.length_c   1.000
_cell.angle_alpha   90.00
_cell.angle_beta   90.00
_cell.angle_gamma   90.00
#
_symmetry.space_group_name_H-M   'P 1'
#
loop_
_entity.id
_entity.type
_entity.pdbx_description
1 polymer ?
#
loop_
_entity_poly.entity_id
_entity_poly.type
_entity_poly.pdbx_seq_one_letter_code
_entity_poly.pdbx_strand_id
1 'polypeptide(L)'
;MRTDAPPLLIHPIGGGDLGWPPMATSPAPIDFHGGSGDERPLRKIFDGLTEAGTKISGLLIIATTNIHGPSRQPFAEHAQRMKELLCSTEGLCGRTFREDQIHIVQIAQPTVRHSIGPVKAVLTALAPGEGLLTSGAGSYALGAGVLLAGIETGVPMTLLPVNEPSAAYRLRDLIDPHDTLRNWLLRHRFWDELAAADPPNAGLWRLLAARQRADISLAEAAAPFPGVDQKKLDKLAELWSTVQAAFYERLARGEAIDHSLLRTWFTHRISKPSRREDAAVSASARWLLERLAAQLSDPERRGGAALIKEARRRLSPVPRAHHAALVGDAEFIDLFENSASHEAHLTPPGARRLPGSLLANADQWEKSDPVPGLVEQCGLTTWPVLGSGDVLILMCVGKTPENDPTDKGGHAAVREVIDWASRRRAALARPGRMRLRLLASDETMGRALSWATLARSTAPAGSLDAAVLGPFSTEPGDAAAINTALLAELGKAEPTGRYGSTSLRDVDEVLLVINSGKPVTVNGMVAAGVQWSLNAACPLRVAELGRDRALRTVINEAGLTLCRLGMDARLARLASSAVRRLDTRTAWQLLANGSHALTGARDAAARLHHDLYDRAAPATSVDRRCELACQRLELVMHVLADEPWPACYTAVEALRPGIFDWNAWDALRKRFKPLRKLNAYRNETPYAHLLDRLREAQTAQEGEPGTRKPSKRPPAPEAVIEALRQSVASLQQLRLPGNRQSEPDLALITHYTDLCEQLEDLGGDAR
;
A
#
# COMPACT_ATOMS: atom_id res chain seq x y z
N MET A 1 -15.39 5.29 -27.64
CA MET A 1 -15.55 3.83 -27.72
C MET A 1 -16.03 3.47 -29.13
N ARG A 2 -15.24 2.72 -29.91
CA ARG A 2 -15.66 2.09 -31.16
C ARG A 2 -16.22 0.70 -30.79
N THR A 3 -17.51 0.59 -30.52
CA THR A 3 -18.15 -0.64 -30.02
C THR A 3 -18.52 -1.65 -31.11
N ASP A 4 -18.34 -1.34 -32.39
CA ASP A 4 -18.84 -2.20 -33.49
C ASP A 4 -17.74 -2.99 -34.24
N ALA A 5 -16.47 -2.89 -33.82
CA ALA A 5 -15.39 -3.67 -34.43
C ALA A 5 -15.34 -5.09 -33.84
N PRO A 6 -15.30 -6.16 -34.66
CA PRO A 6 -15.15 -7.52 -34.15
C PRO A 6 -13.89 -7.68 -33.28
N PRO A 7 -13.92 -8.46 -32.18
CA PRO A 7 -12.79 -8.60 -31.28
C PRO A 7 -11.62 -9.36 -31.93
N LEU A 8 -10.40 -9.12 -31.41
CA LEU A 8 -9.18 -9.82 -31.82
C LEU A 8 -9.07 -11.14 -31.03
N LEU A 9 -8.96 -12.29 -31.72
CA LEU A 9 -8.68 -13.56 -31.04
C LEU A 9 -7.18 -13.63 -30.70
N ILE A 10 -6.84 -13.98 -29.47
CA ILE A 10 -5.46 -14.08 -28.99
C ILE A 10 -5.24 -15.49 -28.45
N HIS A 11 -4.29 -16.21 -29.04
CA HIS A 11 -4.10 -17.64 -28.79
C HIS A 11 -2.64 -17.98 -28.45
N PRO A 12 -2.35 -18.31 -27.19
CA PRO A 12 -1.08 -18.93 -26.81
C PRO A 12 -1.00 -20.35 -27.32
N ILE A 13 -0.06 -20.61 -28.23
CA ILE A 13 0.12 -21.95 -28.78
C ILE A 13 0.89 -22.85 -27.82
N GLY A 14 0.58 -24.14 -27.85
CA GLY A 14 1.38 -25.17 -27.18
C GLY A 14 1.23 -26.55 -27.79
N GLY A 15 1.66 -27.58 -27.04
CA GLY A 15 1.73 -28.95 -27.54
C GLY A 15 0.39 -29.50 -28.05
N GLY A 16 -0.73 -29.14 -27.41
CA GLY A 16 -2.06 -29.56 -27.86
C GLY A 16 -2.43 -29.06 -29.27
N ASP A 17 -1.95 -27.87 -29.67
CA ASP A 17 -2.15 -27.35 -31.03
C ASP A 17 -1.32 -28.12 -32.08
N LEU A 18 -0.26 -28.82 -31.65
CA LEU A 18 0.58 -29.68 -32.48
C LEU A 18 0.10 -31.14 -32.49
N GLY A 19 -0.97 -31.46 -31.75
CA GLY A 19 -1.48 -32.81 -31.58
C GLY A 19 -0.73 -33.65 -30.53
N TRP A 20 0.05 -33.01 -29.66
CA TRP A 20 0.76 -33.73 -28.59
C TRP A 20 -0.11 -33.87 -27.34
N PRO A 21 -0.06 -35.03 -26.67
CA PRO A 21 -0.77 -35.23 -25.42
C PRO A 21 -0.22 -34.30 -24.31
N PRO A 22 -1.04 -33.98 -23.29
CA PRO A 22 -0.58 -33.24 -22.13
C PRO A 22 0.69 -33.88 -21.53
N MET A 23 1.68 -33.05 -21.18
CA MET A 23 2.96 -33.49 -20.61
C MET A 23 3.82 -34.42 -21.49
N ALA A 24 3.63 -34.44 -22.82
CA ALA A 24 4.51 -35.19 -23.72
C ALA A 24 6.00 -34.90 -23.46
N THR A 25 6.80 -35.96 -23.31
CA THR A 25 8.25 -35.88 -23.05
C THR A 25 9.12 -36.24 -24.26
N SER A 26 8.51 -36.82 -25.29
CA SER A 26 9.18 -37.25 -26.53
C SER A 26 8.57 -36.56 -27.76
N PRO A 27 9.39 -36.23 -28.79
CA PRO A 27 8.88 -35.66 -30.03
C PRO A 27 7.88 -36.62 -30.71
N ALA A 28 6.75 -36.08 -31.16
CA ALA A 28 5.78 -36.79 -32.00
C ALA A 28 5.51 -36.02 -33.30
N PRO A 29 5.02 -36.67 -34.36
CA PRO A 29 4.61 -36.00 -35.60
C PRO A 29 3.65 -34.85 -35.28
N ILE A 30 3.80 -33.74 -36.01
CA ILE A 30 2.93 -32.57 -35.86
C ILE A 30 1.68 -32.79 -36.68
N ASP A 31 0.52 -32.61 -36.06
CA ASP A 31 -0.76 -32.63 -36.73
C ASP A 31 -1.61 -31.44 -36.26
N PHE A 32 -1.68 -30.41 -37.11
CA PHE A 32 -2.45 -29.19 -36.83
C PHE A 32 -3.96 -29.38 -37.01
N HIS A 33 -4.41 -30.35 -37.81
CA HIS A 33 -5.82 -30.49 -38.18
C HIS A 33 -6.59 -31.37 -37.19
N GLY A 34 -5.97 -32.46 -36.73
CA GLY A 34 -6.61 -33.45 -35.87
C GLY A 34 -7.73 -34.25 -36.54
N GLY A 35 -8.03 -35.42 -35.97
CA GLY A 35 -9.18 -36.25 -36.29
C GLY A 35 -10.44 -35.90 -35.49
N SER A 36 -11.54 -36.63 -35.76
CA SER A 36 -12.76 -36.55 -34.95
C SER A 36 -12.50 -37.10 -33.54
N GLY A 37 -12.66 -36.27 -32.51
CA GLY A 37 -12.40 -36.64 -31.12
C GLY A 37 -11.02 -36.22 -30.59
N ASP A 38 -10.15 -35.68 -31.45
CA ASP A 38 -8.84 -35.18 -31.05
C ASP A 38 -8.93 -33.85 -30.31
N GLU A 39 -8.14 -33.70 -29.24
CA GLU A 39 -8.00 -32.42 -28.56
C GLU A 39 -7.14 -31.46 -29.39
N ARG A 40 -7.79 -30.59 -30.19
CA ARG A 40 -7.14 -29.45 -30.87
C ARG A 40 -7.70 -28.13 -30.33
N PRO A 41 -6.95 -27.40 -29.48
CA PRO A 41 -7.46 -26.19 -28.83
C PRO A 41 -7.98 -25.13 -29.80
N LEU A 42 -7.20 -24.79 -30.83
CA LEU A 42 -7.62 -23.78 -31.81
C LEU A 42 -8.88 -24.18 -32.59
N ARG A 43 -9.03 -25.48 -32.92
CA ARG A 43 -10.23 -26.00 -33.59
C ARG A 43 -11.47 -25.85 -32.72
N LYS A 44 -11.41 -26.31 -31.46
CA LYS A 44 -12.52 -26.18 -30.49
C LYS A 44 -12.97 -24.72 -30.35
N ILE A 45 -12.00 -23.80 -30.31
CA ILE A 45 -12.29 -22.36 -30.24
C ILE A 45 -12.99 -21.87 -31.50
N PHE A 46 -12.51 -22.21 -32.70
CA PHE A 46 -13.17 -21.80 -33.93
C PHE A 46 -14.57 -22.40 -34.10
N ASP A 47 -14.74 -23.67 -33.77
CA ASP A 47 -16.04 -24.35 -33.82
C ASP A 47 -17.01 -23.66 -32.83
N GLY A 48 -16.61 -23.48 -31.57
CA GLY A 48 -17.43 -22.82 -30.56
C GLY A 48 -17.75 -21.35 -30.86
N LEU A 49 -16.82 -20.58 -31.44
CA LEU A 49 -17.10 -19.22 -31.89
C LEU A 49 -18.10 -19.20 -33.06
N THR A 50 -18.06 -20.22 -33.93
CA THR A 50 -19.04 -20.37 -35.02
C THR A 50 -20.42 -20.68 -34.47
N GLU A 51 -20.52 -21.62 -33.53
CA GLU A 51 -21.77 -21.99 -32.85
C GLU A 51 -22.38 -20.80 -32.11
N ALA A 52 -21.55 -19.99 -31.44
CA ALA A 52 -21.99 -18.77 -30.75
C ALA A 52 -22.32 -17.59 -31.69
N GLY A 53 -22.02 -17.71 -33.00
CA GLY A 53 -22.21 -16.61 -33.96
C GLY A 53 -21.23 -15.44 -33.80
N THR A 54 -20.14 -15.62 -33.05
CA THR A 54 -19.15 -14.57 -32.75
C THR A 54 -18.16 -14.42 -33.90
N LYS A 55 -18.15 -13.24 -34.53
CA LYS A 55 -17.14 -12.88 -35.56
C LYS A 55 -15.88 -12.32 -34.88
N ILE A 56 -14.72 -12.55 -35.48
CA ILE A 56 -13.42 -12.03 -35.02
C ILE A 56 -12.75 -11.21 -36.12
N SER A 57 -11.99 -10.18 -35.75
CA SER A 57 -11.33 -9.26 -36.71
C SER A 57 -9.99 -9.80 -37.23
N GLY A 58 -9.38 -10.73 -36.48
CA GLY A 58 -8.10 -11.35 -36.79
C GLY A 58 -7.66 -12.32 -35.70
N LEU A 59 -6.45 -12.84 -35.85
CA LEU A 59 -5.80 -13.76 -34.92
C LEU A 59 -4.41 -13.26 -34.54
N LEU A 60 -4.14 -13.17 -33.25
CA LEU A 60 -2.84 -12.94 -32.67
C LEU A 60 -2.32 -14.23 -32.03
N ILE A 61 -1.32 -14.83 -32.64
CA ILE A 61 -0.66 -16.05 -32.16
C ILE A 61 0.49 -15.67 -31.22
N ILE A 62 0.49 -16.24 -30.01
CA ILE A 62 1.54 -16.02 -29.02
C ILE A 62 2.44 -17.26 -28.95
N ALA A 63 3.71 -17.11 -29.34
CA ALA A 63 4.61 -18.24 -29.55
C ALA A 63 6.00 -18.02 -28.95
N THR A 64 6.60 -19.07 -28.38
CA THR A 64 7.94 -18.96 -27.79
C THR A 64 9.06 -19.24 -28.77
N THR A 65 10.20 -18.58 -28.59
CA THR A 65 11.41 -18.76 -29.41
C THR A 65 12.43 -19.72 -28.80
N ASN A 66 12.23 -20.12 -27.54
CA ASN A 66 13.08 -21.13 -26.91
C ASN A 66 12.70 -22.54 -27.35
N ILE A 67 13.70 -23.43 -27.37
CA ILE A 67 13.51 -24.86 -27.58
C ILE A 67 13.43 -25.52 -26.20
N HIS A 68 12.22 -25.87 -25.77
CA HIS A 68 11.95 -26.61 -24.53
C HIS A 68 10.87 -27.67 -24.74
N GLY A 69 10.98 -28.77 -24.00
CA GLY A 69 10.07 -29.91 -24.13
C GLY A 69 10.45 -30.82 -25.30
N PRO A 70 9.48 -31.61 -25.83
CA PRO A 70 9.74 -32.63 -26.84
C PRO A 70 10.03 -32.08 -28.26
N SER A 71 9.77 -30.79 -28.50
CA SER A 71 9.97 -30.18 -29.82
C SER A 71 11.44 -29.98 -30.15
N ARG A 72 11.85 -30.29 -31.38
CA ARG A 72 13.17 -29.92 -31.93
C ARG A 72 13.23 -28.47 -32.45
N GLN A 73 12.08 -27.84 -32.62
CA GLN A 73 11.91 -26.48 -33.14
C GLN A 73 11.16 -25.61 -32.14
N PRO A 74 11.42 -24.29 -32.08
CA PRO A 74 10.65 -23.39 -31.24
C PRO A 74 9.20 -23.29 -31.71
N PHE A 75 8.29 -22.98 -30.79
CA PHE A 75 6.88 -22.77 -31.11
C PHE A 75 6.67 -21.64 -32.13
N ALA A 76 7.56 -20.64 -32.18
CA ALA A 76 7.53 -19.58 -33.19
C ALA A 76 7.59 -20.09 -34.65
N GLU A 77 8.33 -21.18 -34.92
CA GLU A 77 8.36 -21.78 -36.26
C GLU A 77 7.02 -22.47 -36.59
N HIS A 78 6.40 -23.12 -35.62
CA HIS A 78 5.09 -23.74 -35.79
C HIS A 78 3.99 -22.69 -35.98
N ALA A 79 4.06 -21.57 -35.27
CA ALA A 79 3.16 -20.43 -35.47
C ALA A 79 3.22 -19.88 -36.91
N GLN A 80 4.42 -19.84 -37.50
CA GLN A 80 4.60 -19.39 -38.88
C GLN A 80 3.93 -20.35 -39.87
N ARG A 81 4.09 -21.67 -39.69
CA ARG A 81 3.39 -22.68 -40.50
C ARG A 81 1.86 -22.59 -40.33
N MET A 82 1.38 -22.38 -39.11
CA MET A 82 -0.05 -22.17 -38.87
C MET A 82 -0.57 -20.92 -39.58
N LYS A 83 0.20 -19.81 -39.59
CA LYS A 83 -0.13 -18.60 -40.34
C LYS A 83 -0.21 -18.86 -41.84
N GLU A 84 0.75 -19.59 -42.41
CA GLU A 84 0.74 -19.97 -43.83
C GLU A 84 -0.52 -20.76 -44.20
N LEU A 85 -0.89 -21.75 -43.38
CA LEU A 85 -2.11 -22.54 -43.57
C LEU A 85 -3.38 -21.68 -43.44
N LEU A 86 -3.48 -20.82 -42.43
CA LEU A 86 -4.61 -19.92 -42.21
C LEU A 86 -4.78 -18.86 -43.32
N CYS A 87 -3.70 -18.50 -44.02
CA CYS A 87 -3.73 -17.60 -45.18
C CYS A 87 -3.95 -18.33 -46.52
N SER A 88 -3.88 -19.67 -46.52
CA SER A 88 -4.05 -20.48 -47.73
C SER A 88 -5.52 -20.64 -48.12
N THR A 89 -5.76 -21.18 -49.32
CA THR A 89 -7.11 -21.56 -49.76
C THR A 89 -7.67 -22.76 -49.01
N GLU A 90 -6.80 -23.64 -48.47
CA GLU A 90 -7.22 -24.80 -47.67
C GLU A 90 -7.65 -24.39 -46.26
N GLY A 91 -7.03 -23.32 -45.74
CA GLY A 91 -7.25 -22.85 -44.38
C GLY A 91 -6.69 -23.77 -43.30
N LEU A 92 -6.97 -23.44 -42.06
CA LEU A 92 -6.67 -24.28 -40.90
C LEU A 92 -7.91 -24.38 -40.03
N CYS A 93 -8.29 -25.60 -39.64
CA CYS A 93 -9.48 -25.86 -38.83
C CYS A 93 -10.76 -25.22 -39.41
N GLY A 94 -10.91 -25.25 -40.74
CA GLY A 94 -12.09 -24.72 -41.44
C GLY A 94 -12.16 -23.20 -41.56
N ARG A 95 -11.09 -22.47 -41.22
CA ARG A 95 -11.03 -21.00 -41.25
C ARG A 95 -9.88 -20.49 -42.14
N THR A 96 -10.14 -19.36 -42.81
CA THR A 96 -9.16 -18.60 -43.58
C THR A 96 -9.16 -17.13 -43.17
N PHE A 97 -8.01 -16.47 -43.27
CA PHE A 97 -7.84 -15.05 -42.98
C PHE A 97 -6.98 -14.38 -44.03
N ARG A 98 -7.09 -13.05 -44.14
CA ARG A 98 -6.11 -12.26 -44.89
C ARG A 98 -4.81 -12.17 -44.11
N GLU A 99 -3.69 -12.01 -44.81
CA GLU A 99 -2.37 -11.97 -44.19
C GLU A 99 -2.19 -10.83 -43.17
N ASP A 100 -2.82 -9.68 -43.44
CA ASP A 100 -2.85 -8.51 -42.57
C ASP A 100 -3.68 -8.71 -41.29
N GLN A 101 -4.44 -9.80 -41.19
CA GLN A 101 -5.29 -10.15 -40.04
C GLN A 101 -4.64 -11.20 -39.13
N ILE A 102 -3.47 -11.75 -39.49
CA ILE A 102 -2.75 -12.72 -38.66
C ILE A 102 -1.41 -12.13 -38.19
N HIS A 103 -1.28 -12.00 -36.87
CA HIS A 103 -0.09 -11.50 -36.22
C HIS A 103 0.56 -12.59 -35.37
N ILE A 104 1.89 -12.58 -35.28
CA ILE A 104 2.65 -13.48 -34.42
C ILE A 104 3.47 -12.62 -33.46
N VAL A 105 3.31 -12.85 -32.16
CA VAL A 105 4.18 -12.28 -31.13
C VAL A 105 5.14 -13.36 -30.66
N GLN A 106 6.42 -13.09 -30.86
CA GLN A 106 7.50 -13.95 -30.42
C GLN A 106 7.92 -13.61 -28.99
N ILE A 107 8.00 -14.63 -28.13
CA ILE A 107 8.34 -14.48 -26.71
C ILE A 107 9.55 -15.35 -26.38
N ALA A 108 10.53 -14.77 -25.68
CA ALA A 108 11.77 -15.48 -25.37
C ALA A 108 11.57 -16.75 -24.52
N GLN A 109 10.66 -16.71 -23.55
CA GLN A 109 10.39 -17.80 -22.61
C GLN A 109 8.91 -17.86 -22.23
N PRO A 110 8.38 -19.04 -21.86
CA PRO A 110 6.98 -19.23 -21.48
C PRO A 110 6.69 -18.71 -20.07
N THR A 111 7.02 -17.45 -19.77
CA THR A 111 6.79 -16.82 -18.47
C THR A 111 5.94 -15.56 -18.60
N VAL A 112 5.22 -15.20 -17.52
CA VAL A 112 4.37 -14.01 -17.45
C VAL A 112 5.20 -12.78 -17.81
N ARG A 113 6.33 -12.58 -17.13
CA ARG A 113 7.21 -11.41 -17.33
C ARG A 113 7.66 -11.21 -18.78
N HIS A 114 8.04 -12.27 -19.49
CA HIS A 114 8.56 -12.16 -20.85
C HIS A 114 7.48 -11.83 -21.89
N SER A 115 6.21 -12.09 -21.56
CA SER A 115 5.09 -11.86 -22.47
C SER A 115 4.55 -10.43 -22.42
N ILE A 116 4.57 -9.77 -21.25
CA ILE A 116 3.91 -8.46 -21.05
C ILE A 116 4.39 -7.41 -22.06
N GLY A 117 5.71 -7.19 -22.15
CA GLY A 117 6.30 -6.15 -23.00
C GLY A 117 6.00 -6.32 -24.50
N PRO A 118 6.34 -7.47 -25.11
CA PRO A 118 6.07 -7.72 -26.53
C PRO A 118 4.58 -7.67 -26.87
N VAL A 119 3.71 -8.24 -26.03
CA VAL A 119 2.26 -8.24 -26.26
C VAL A 119 1.70 -6.83 -26.14
N LYS A 120 2.13 -6.05 -25.14
CA LYS A 120 1.74 -4.65 -24.96
C LYS A 120 2.04 -3.80 -26.18
N ALA A 121 3.23 -3.97 -26.79
CA ALA A 121 3.60 -3.23 -28.00
C ALA A 121 2.61 -3.52 -29.15
N VAL A 122 2.24 -4.79 -29.35
CA VAL A 122 1.31 -5.19 -30.41
C VAL A 122 -0.13 -4.75 -30.11
N LEU A 123 -0.62 -4.92 -28.89
CA LEU A 123 -1.96 -4.44 -28.50
C LEU A 123 -2.08 -2.92 -28.65
N THR A 124 -1.03 -2.16 -28.34
CA THR A 124 -1.00 -0.71 -28.53
C THR A 124 -1.03 -0.34 -30.01
N ALA A 125 -0.27 -1.05 -30.85
CA ALA A 125 -0.20 -0.79 -32.29
C ALA A 125 -1.51 -1.14 -33.01
N LEU A 126 -2.15 -2.25 -32.63
CA LEU A 126 -3.42 -2.69 -33.22
C LEU A 126 -4.63 -1.95 -32.65
N ALA A 127 -4.56 -1.49 -31.40
CA ALA A 127 -5.63 -0.84 -30.65
C ALA A 127 -7.01 -1.54 -30.80
N PRO A 128 -7.10 -2.86 -30.53
CA PRO A 128 -8.36 -3.58 -30.68
C PRO A 128 -9.40 -3.06 -29.69
N GLY A 129 -10.68 -3.07 -30.09
CA GLY A 129 -11.79 -2.73 -29.19
C GLY A 129 -11.94 -3.72 -28.04
N GLU A 130 -11.60 -4.98 -28.27
CA GLU A 130 -11.62 -6.09 -27.31
C GLU A 130 -10.69 -7.21 -27.78
N GLY A 131 -10.08 -7.93 -26.84
CA GLY A 131 -9.35 -9.17 -27.08
C GLY A 131 -10.08 -10.39 -26.49
N LEU A 132 -10.23 -11.46 -27.27
CA LEU A 132 -10.64 -12.78 -26.79
C LEU A 132 -9.39 -13.63 -26.55
N LEU A 133 -9.04 -13.88 -25.29
CA LEU A 133 -7.89 -14.69 -24.92
C LEU A 133 -8.30 -16.13 -24.66
N THR A 134 -7.75 -17.08 -25.40
CA THR A 134 -7.99 -18.50 -25.14
C THR A 134 -7.36 -18.92 -23.81
N SER A 135 -8.14 -19.62 -22.98
CA SER A 135 -7.76 -20.07 -21.64
C SER A 135 -7.74 -21.60 -21.58
N GLY A 136 -6.59 -22.17 -21.19
CA GLY A 136 -6.35 -23.62 -21.22
C GLY A 136 -5.67 -24.12 -22.50
N ALA A 137 -5.31 -23.23 -23.43
CA ALA A 137 -4.37 -23.51 -24.51
C ALA A 137 -2.94 -23.10 -24.09
N GLY A 138 -1.95 -23.83 -24.59
CA GLY A 138 -0.54 -23.49 -24.40
C GLY A 138 -0.09 -23.37 -22.94
N SER A 139 0.93 -22.54 -22.72
CA SER A 139 1.40 -22.21 -21.38
C SER A 139 0.47 -21.20 -20.71
N TYR A 140 -0.08 -21.55 -19.54
CA TYR A 140 -0.91 -20.63 -18.75
C TYR A 140 -0.18 -19.30 -18.43
N ALA A 141 1.13 -19.35 -18.18
CA ALA A 141 1.91 -18.15 -17.90
C ALA A 141 1.93 -17.15 -19.07
N LEU A 142 1.88 -17.63 -20.32
CA LEU A 142 1.76 -16.76 -21.49
C LEU A 142 0.37 -16.11 -21.54
N GLY A 143 -0.69 -16.88 -21.32
CA GLY A 143 -2.05 -16.33 -21.24
C GLY A 143 -2.20 -15.30 -20.11
N ALA A 144 -1.68 -15.60 -18.92
CA ALA A 144 -1.69 -14.67 -17.80
C ALA A 144 -0.95 -13.37 -18.13
N GLY A 145 0.21 -13.41 -18.78
CA GLY A 145 0.90 -12.18 -19.15
C GLY A 145 0.29 -11.43 -20.33
N VAL A 146 -0.44 -12.10 -21.25
CA VAL A 146 -1.33 -11.43 -22.20
C VAL A 146 -2.45 -10.69 -21.47
N LEU A 147 -3.09 -11.32 -20.49
CA LEU A 147 -4.14 -10.70 -19.67
C LEU A 147 -3.60 -9.45 -18.95
N LEU A 148 -2.42 -9.54 -18.34
CA LEU A 148 -1.77 -8.39 -17.71
C LEU A 148 -1.40 -7.29 -18.73
N ALA A 149 -0.93 -7.63 -19.93
CA ALA A 149 -0.67 -6.66 -20.99
C ALA A 149 -1.95 -5.94 -21.45
N GLY A 150 -3.07 -6.66 -21.56
CA GLY A 150 -4.39 -6.08 -21.84
C GLY A 150 -4.80 -5.08 -20.76
N ILE A 151 -4.65 -5.45 -19.50
CA ILE A 151 -4.91 -4.55 -18.36
C ILE A 151 -4.01 -3.30 -18.40
N GLU A 152 -2.73 -3.43 -18.73
CA GLU A 152 -1.82 -2.26 -18.84
C GLU A 152 -2.16 -1.34 -20.00
N THR A 153 -2.59 -1.90 -21.13
CA THR A 153 -2.96 -1.14 -22.34
C THR A 153 -4.38 -0.58 -22.27
N GLY A 154 -5.19 -1.03 -21.31
CA GLY A 154 -6.61 -0.67 -21.22
C GLY A 154 -7.48 -1.39 -22.25
N VAL A 155 -6.96 -2.40 -22.93
CA VAL A 155 -7.73 -3.24 -23.86
C VAL A 155 -8.60 -4.20 -23.03
N PRO A 156 -9.93 -4.21 -23.20
CA PRO A 156 -10.80 -5.19 -22.54
C PRO A 156 -10.44 -6.61 -22.98
N MET A 157 -10.29 -7.52 -22.00
CA MET A 157 -9.90 -8.91 -22.24
C MET A 157 -10.99 -9.86 -21.76
N THR A 158 -11.52 -10.68 -22.66
CA THR A 158 -12.45 -11.76 -22.36
C THR A 158 -11.72 -13.10 -22.45
N LEU A 159 -11.79 -13.89 -21.39
CA LEU A 159 -11.20 -15.21 -21.29
C LEU A 159 -12.17 -16.21 -21.92
N LEU A 160 -11.65 -17.00 -22.86
CA LEU A 160 -12.41 -17.96 -23.66
C LEU A 160 -11.91 -19.38 -23.34
N PRO A 161 -12.60 -20.15 -22.47
CA PRO A 161 -12.17 -21.49 -22.12
C PRO A 161 -12.20 -22.43 -23.32
N VAL A 162 -11.10 -23.14 -23.58
CA VAL A 162 -10.97 -24.01 -24.77
C VAL A 162 -12.00 -25.13 -24.84
N ASN A 163 -12.36 -25.70 -23.68
CA ASN A 163 -13.29 -26.84 -23.63
C ASN A 163 -14.77 -26.41 -23.64
N GLU A 164 -15.05 -25.14 -23.38
CA GLU A 164 -16.42 -24.61 -23.36
C GLU A 164 -16.39 -23.11 -23.71
N PRO A 165 -16.26 -22.76 -24.99
CA PRO A 165 -16.15 -21.37 -25.42
C PRO A 165 -17.39 -20.51 -25.08
N SER A 166 -18.55 -21.14 -24.90
CA SER A 166 -19.78 -20.49 -24.43
C SER A 166 -19.65 -19.95 -22.99
N ALA A 167 -18.76 -20.50 -22.17
CA ALA A 167 -18.51 -20.06 -20.80
C ALA A 167 -17.49 -18.91 -20.71
N ALA A 168 -17.47 -18.01 -21.70
CA ALA A 168 -16.57 -16.86 -21.72
C ALA A 168 -16.86 -15.88 -20.57
N TYR A 169 -15.81 -15.30 -19.99
CA TYR A 169 -15.95 -14.31 -18.91
C TYR A 169 -14.81 -13.30 -18.91
N ARG A 170 -15.01 -12.13 -18.30
CA ARG A 170 -13.93 -11.19 -18.02
C ARG A 170 -13.55 -11.26 -16.56
N LEU A 171 -12.25 -11.15 -16.28
CA LEU A 171 -11.76 -11.12 -14.90
C LEU A 171 -12.37 -9.95 -14.10
N ARG A 172 -12.58 -8.79 -14.76
CA ARG A 172 -13.16 -7.60 -14.14
C ARG A 172 -14.61 -7.82 -13.70
N ASP A 173 -15.38 -8.63 -14.43
CA ASP A 173 -16.80 -8.87 -14.13
C ASP A 173 -16.99 -9.79 -12.91
N LEU A 174 -15.93 -10.49 -12.50
CA LEU A 174 -15.91 -11.30 -11.26
C LEU A 174 -15.61 -10.46 -10.01
N ILE A 175 -15.24 -9.20 -10.18
CA ILE A 175 -14.86 -8.29 -9.10
C ILE A 175 -15.99 -7.27 -8.96
N ASP A 176 -16.54 -7.16 -7.76
CA ASP A 176 -17.53 -6.16 -7.39
C ASP A 176 -16.89 -5.12 -6.45
N PRO A 177 -16.27 -4.06 -6.99
CA PRO A 177 -15.52 -3.09 -6.20
C PRO A 177 -16.40 -2.08 -5.45
N HIS A 178 -17.74 -2.16 -5.54
CA HIS A 178 -18.62 -1.10 -5.07
C HIS A 178 -18.52 -0.89 -3.54
N ASP A 179 -18.45 0.39 -3.15
CA ASP A 179 -18.35 0.90 -1.77
C ASP A 179 -17.15 0.41 -0.93
N THR A 180 -16.02 0.08 -1.59
CA THR A 180 -14.78 -0.23 -0.87
C THR A 180 -14.01 1.02 -0.43
N LEU A 181 -14.23 2.19 -1.04
CA LEU A 181 -13.50 3.42 -0.70
C LEU A 181 -13.61 3.77 0.79
N ARG A 182 -14.79 3.57 1.38
CA ARG A 182 -15.01 3.79 2.81
C ARG A 182 -14.09 2.94 3.69
N ASN A 183 -13.91 1.67 3.34
CA ASN A 183 -12.99 0.77 4.05
C ASN A 183 -11.54 1.24 3.93
N TRP A 184 -11.13 1.74 2.76
CA TRP A 184 -9.80 2.31 2.55
C TRP A 184 -9.58 3.59 3.36
N LEU A 185 -10.52 4.53 3.32
CA LEU A 185 -10.47 5.76 4.11
C LEU A 185 -10.43 5.44 5.61
N LEU A 186 -11.25 4.50 6.07
CA LEU A 186 -11.33 4.06 7.46
C LEU A 186 -10.04 3.37 7.93
N ARG A 187 -9.57 2.35 7.20
CA ARG A 187 -8.36 1.59 7.55
C ARG A 187 -7.13 2.49 7.60
N HIS A 188 -7.01 3.41 6.65
CA HIS A 188 -5.91 4.37 6.60
C HIS A 188 -6.16 5.65 7.41
N ARG A 189 -7.30 5.78 8.10
CA ARG A 189 -7.64 6.90 8.99
C ARG A 189 -7.58 8.25 8.30
N PHE A 190 -8.17 8.34 7.12
CA PHE A 190 -8.45 9.60 6.43
C PHE A 190 -9.82 10.11 6.86
N TRP A 191 -9.93 10.49 8.14
CA TRP A 191 -11.20 10.85 8.78
C TRP A 191 -11.90 12.04 8.12
N ASP A 192 -11.15 13.05 7.67
CA ASP A 192 -11.71 14.23 6.99
C ASP A 192 -12.47 13.85 5.71
N GLU A 193 -11.88 12.96 4.92
CA GLU A 193 -12.46 12.51 3.65
C GLU A 193 -13.57 11.49 3.88
N LEU A 194 -13.48 10.70 4.96
CA LEU A 194 -14.58 9.86 5.42
C LEU A 194 -15.80 10.70 5.82
N ALA A 195 -15.60 11.90 6.38
CA ALA A 195 -16.70 12.83 6.68
C ALA A 195 -17.48 13.27 5.43
N ALA A 196 -16.82 13.34 4.27
CA ALA A 196 -17.46 13.63 2.99
C ALA A 196 -18.09 12.39 2.36
N ALA A 197 -17.42 11.24 2.47
CA ALA A 197 -17.87 9.96 1.88
C ALA A 197 -18.99 9.27 2.67
N ASP A 198 -19.16 9.59 3.96
CA ASP A 198 -20.19 9.04 4.84
C ASP A 198 -20.94 10.16 5.59
N PRO A 199 -21.83 10.91 4.89
CA PRO A 199 -22.58 12.02 5.48
C PRO A 199 -23.37 11.68 6.76
N PRO A 200 -24.00 10.49 6.89
CA PRO A 200 -24.70 10.11 8.12
C PRO A 200 -23.85 10.15 9.39
N ASN A 201 -22.55 9.82 9.30
CA ASN A 201 -21.63 9.80 10.44
C ASN A 201 -20.60 10.95 10.40
N ALA A 202 -20.78 11.96 9.54
CA ALA A 202 -19.81 13.04 9.33
C ALA A 202 -19.39 13.78 10.61
N GLY A 203 -20.29 13.91 11.60
CA GLY A 203 -19.97 14.51 12.90
C GLY A 203 -18.90 13.73 13.68
N LEU A 204 -19.00 12.39 13.70
CA LEU A 204 -18.00 11.51 14.31
C LEU A 204 -16.66 11.61 13.55
N TRP A 205 -16.71 11.56 12.22
CA TRP A 205 -15.50 11.62 11.39
C TRP A 205 -14.73 12.93 11.56
N ARG A 206 -15.43 14.07 11.67
CA ARG A 206 -14.79 15.36 11.99
C ARG A 206 -14.17 15.37 13.40
N LEU A 207 -14.80 14.74 14.39
CA LEU A 207 -14.20 14.60 15.73
C LEU A 207 -12.91 13.77 15.70
N LEU A 208 -12.90 12.66 14.96
CA LEU A 208 -11.71 11.82 14.84
C LEU A 208 -10.60 12.51 14.04
N ALA A 209 -10.96 13.29 13.02
CA ALA A 209 -10.01 14.13 12.30
C ALA A 209 -9.36 15.20 13.20
N ALA A 210 -10.17 15.89 14.01
CA ALA A 210 -9.66 16.84 15.00
C ALA A 210 -8.71 16.15 16.00
N ARG A 211 -9.08 14.97 16.50
CA ARG A 211 -8.22 14.15 17.38
C ARG A 211 -6.90 13.77 16.72
N GLN A 212 -6.92 13.38 15.45
CA GLN A 212 -5.70 13.08 14.68
C GLN A 212 -4.79 14.33 14.56
N ARG A 213 -5.40 15.53 14.54
CA ARG A 213 -4.73 16.84 14.58
C ARG A 213 -4.30 17.29 15.99
N ALA A 214 -4.46 16.40 16.98
CA ALA A 214 -4.30 16.67 18.40
C ALA A 214 -5.18 17.83 18.93
N ASP A 215 -6.29 18.14 18.24
CA ASP A 215 -7.24 19.19 18.57
C ASP A 215 -8.41 18.66 19.39
N ILE A 216 -8.50 19.16 20.62
CA ILE A 216 -9.56 18.84 21.58
C ILE A 216 -10.73 19.83 21.54
N SER A 217 -10.56 20.98 20.88
CA SER A 217 -11.53 22.08 20.93
C SER A 217 -12.88 21.68 20.34
N LEU A 218 -12.87 20.87 19.28
CA LEU A 218 -14.10 20.35 18.67
C LEU A 218 -14.84 19.40 19.61
N ALA A 219 -14.12 18.56 20.36
CA ALA A 219 -14.72 17.68 21.35
C ALA A 219 -15.26 18.44 22.57
N GLU A 220 -14.56 19.48 23.03
CA GLU A 220 -15.02 20.37 24.12
C GLU A 220 -16.31 21.13 23.76
N ALA A 221 -16.48 21.50 22.50
CA ALA A 221 -17.60 22.29 22.03
C ALA A 221 -18.80 21.45 21.53
N ALA A 222 -18.59 20.15 21.29
CA ALA A 222 -19.63 19.27 20.78
C ALA A 222 -20.70 18.95 21.84
N ALA A 223 -21.95 18.88 21.41
CA ALA A 223 -23.02 18.28 22.19
C ALA A 223 -23.10 16.77 21.89
N PRO A 224 -23.58 15.92 22.82
CA PRO A 224 -23.82 14.50 22.56
C PRO A 224 -24.73 14.27 21.35
N PHE A 225 -24.44 13.23 20.56
CA PHE A 225 -25.21 12.84 19.38
C PHE A 225 -25.23 11.31 19.24
N PRO A 226 -26.03 10.71 18.33
CA PRO A 226 -26.14 9.26 18.23
C PRO A 226 -24.77 8.56 18.13
N GLY A 227 -24.53 7.58 19.01
CA GLY A 227 -23.25 6.85 19.11
C GLY A 227 -22.17 7.54 19.97
N VAL A 228 -22.29 8.84 20.27
CA VAL A 228 -21.30 9.61 21.03
C VAL A 228 -21.96 10.30 22.23
N ASP A 229 -21.82 9.68 23.41
CA ASP A 229 -22.29 10.23 24.69
C ASP A 229 -21.30 11.24 25.29
N GLN A 230 -21.73 11.92 26.37
CA GLN A 230 -20.88 12.91 27.06
C GLN A 230 -19.57 12.31 27.57
N LYS A 231 -19.58 11.06 28.07
CA LYS A 231 -18.40 10.40 28.60
C LYS A 231 -17.35 10.16 27.50
N LYS A 232 -17.78 9.83 26.28
CA LYS A 232 -16.89 9.71 25.12
C LYS A 232 -16.37 11.07 24.66
N LEU A 233 -17.20 12.12 24.67
CA LEU A 233 -16.74 13.48 24.38
C LEU A 233 -15.70 13.95 25.40
N ASP A 234 -15.94 13.75 26.68
CA ASP A 234 -14.99 14.07 27.75
C ASP A 234 -13.66 13.36 27.52
N LYS A 235 -13.70 12.08 27.08
CA LYS A 235 -12.51 11.31 26.75
C LYS A 235 -11.77 11.85 25.52
N LEU A 236 -12.48 12.24 24.47
CA LEU A 236 -11.91 12.86 23.26
C LEU A 236 -11.37 14.27 23.53
N ALA A 237 -11.89 14.95 24.54
CA ALA A 237 -11.40 16.24 25.02
C ALA A 237 -10.14 16.12 25.91
N GLU A 238 -9.71 14.91 26.30
CA GLU A 238 -8.46 14.72 27.03
C GLU A 238 -7.24 14.91 26.12
N LEU A 239 -6.52 16.03 26.31
CA LEU A 239 -5.35 16.39 25.52
C LEU A 239 -4.31 15.28 25.40
N TRP A 240 -3.96 14.59 26.50
CA TRP A 240 -2.97 13.51 26.44
C TRP A 240 -3.46 12.31 25.62
N SER A 241 -4.72 11.89 25.82
CA SER A 241 -5.32 10.79 25.05
C SER A 241 -5.32 11.09 23.55
N THR A 242 -5.61 12.35 23.21
CA THR A 242 -5.65 12.87 21.85
C THR A 242 -4.25 12.99 21.23
N VAL A 243 -3.23 13.42 21.98
CA VAL A 243 -1.82 13.41 21.51
C VAL A 243 -1.31 12.00 21.28
N GLN A 244 -1.60 11.07 22.19
CA GLN A 244 -1.20 9.67 22.06
C GLN A 244 -1.83 9.01 20.83
N ALA A 245 -3.10 9.29 20.57
CA ALA A 245 -3.79 8.87 19.36
C ALA A 245 -3.15 9.46 18.10
N ALA A 246 -2.94 10.77 18.07
CA ALA A 246 -2.28 11.44 16.95
C ALA A 246 -0.92 10.81 16.64
N PHE A 247 -0.12 10.48 17.66
CA PHE A 247 1.17 9.80 17.46
C PHE A 247 1.04 8.43 16.77
N TYR A 248 0.18 7.53 17.27
CA TYR A 248 0.04 6.18 16.68
C TYR A 248 -0.67 6.18 15.32
N GLU A 249 -1.66 7.04 15.12
CA GLU A 249 -2.36 7.12 13.84
C GLU A 249 -1.46 7.68 12.73
N ARG A 250 -0.57 8.63 13.05
CA ARG A 250 0.45 9.15 12.12
C ARG A 250 1.50 8.09 11.80
N LEU A 251 1.95 7.33 12.81
CA LEU A 251 2.80 6.15 12.62
C LEU A 251 2.18 5.14 11.65
N ALA A 252 0.88 4.87 11.79
CA ALA A 252 0.16 3.94 10.91
C ALA A 252 0.09 4.40 9.44
N ARG A 253 0.00 5.72 9.21
CA ARG A 253 0.04 6.32 7.87
C ARG A 253 1.44 6.46 7.29
N GLY A 254 2.47 6.01 8.02
CA GLY A 254 3.87 6.11 7.62
C GLY A 254 4.37 7.55 7.52
N GLU A 255 3.69 8.48 8.20
CA GLU A 255 4.11 9.88 8.29
C GLU A 255 5.49 9.98 8.97
N ALA A 256 6.23 11.04 8.63
CA ALA A 256 7.46 11.34 9.36
C ALA A 256 7.10 11.65 10.83
N ILE A 257 7.72 10.92 11.75
CA ILE A 257 7.50 11.14 13.18
C ILE A 257 8.24 12.40 13.57
N ASP A 258 7.50 13.46 13.91
CA ASP A 258 8.09 14.64 14.50
C ASP A 258 8.82 14.28 15.80
N HIS A 259 10.06 14.75 15.91
CA HIS A 259 10.88 14.53 17.09
C HIS A 259 10.22 15.07 18.35
N SER A 260 9.57 16.23 18.28
CA SER A 260 8.91 16.84 19.44
C SER A 260 7.76 15.97 19.91
N LEU A 261 6.89 15.51 19.00
CA LEU A 261 5.78 14.60 19.31
C LEU A 261 6.28 13.29 19.93
N LEU A 262 7.32 12.66 19.34
CA LEU A 262 7.92 11.43 19.87
C LEU A 262 8.51 11.64 21.27
N ARG A 263 9.29 12.72 21.45
CA ARG A 263 9.90 13.08 22.73
C ARG A 263 8.84 13.31 23.79
N THR A 264 7.83 14.11 23.49
CA THR A 264 6.73 14.38 24.41
C THR A 264 5.97 13.12 24.77
N TRP A 265 5.66 12.25 23.79
CA TRP A 265 5.03 10.97 24.05
C TRP A 265 5.89 10.08 24.97
N PHE A 266 7.16 9.93 24.63
CA PHE A 266 8.11 9.08 25.35
C PHE A 266 8.30 9.55 26.79
N THR A 267 8.56 10.85 26.96
CA THR A 267 8.74 11.47 28.27
C THR A 267 7.49 11.35 29.14
N HIS A 268 6.30 11.55 28.58
CA HIS A 268 5.06 11.33 29.33
C HIS A 268 4.93 9.85 29.74
N ARG A 269 5.17 8.92 28.82
CA ARG A 269 5.04 7.48 29.05
C ARG A 269 5.94 6.95 30.16
N ILE A 270 7.19 7.41 30.23
CA ILE A 270 8.13 6.99 31.29
C ILE A 270 7.89 7.72 32.62
N SER A 271 7.33 8.95 32.59
CA SER A 271 7.03 9.72 33.82
C SER A 271 5.70 9.37 34.48
N LYS A 272 4.75 8.79 33.74
CA LYS A 272 3.41 8.44 34.23
C LYS A 272 3.03 7.00 33.86
N PRO A 273 3.78 5.99 34.34
CA PRO A 273 3.39 4.59 34.17
C PRO A 273 2.08 4.27 34.90
N SER A 274 1.42 3.19 34.50
CA SER A 274 0.29 2.68 35.26
C SER A 274 0.75 2.16 36.63
N ARG A 275 -0.13 2.19 37.65
CA ARG A 275 0.19 1.72 39.02
C ARG A 275 0.79 0.30 39.04
N ARG A 276 0.26 -0.59 38.19
CA ARG A 276 0.74 -1.97 38.08
C ARG A 276 2.15 -2.06 37.49
N GLU A 277 2.46 -1.22 36.50
CA GLU A 277 3.79 -1.18 35.90
C GLU A 277 4.82 -0.52 36.81
N ASP A 278 4.41 0.54 37.52
CA ASP A 278 5.28 1.24 38.45
C ASP A 278 5.68 0.37 39.65
N ALA A 279 4.76 -0.49 40.11
CA ALA A 279 5.04 -1.50 41.14
C ALA A 279 6.02 -2.59 40.67
N ALA A 280 6.18 -2.78 39.36
CA ALA A 280 7.09 -3.77 38.77
C ALA A 280 8.53 -3.24 38.58
N VAL A 281 8.80 -1.99 38.98
CA VAL A 281 10.09 -1.32 38.83
C VAL A 281 10.64 -0.96 40.21
N SER A 282 11.96 -1.13 40.41
CA SER A 282 12.61 -0.77 41.67
C SER A 282 12.63 0.75 41.89
N ALA A 283 12.73 1.20 43.14
CA ALA A 283 12.79 2.63 43.46
C ALA A 283 13.96 3.35 42.77
N SER A 284 15.13 2.69 42.64
CA SER A 284 16.29 3.24 41.95
C SER A 284 16.07 3.41 40.44
N ALA A 285 15.41 2.44 39.80
CA ALA A 285 15.06 2.52 38.39
C ALA A 285 13.98 3.58 38.15
N ARG A 286 12.97 3.68 39.03
CA ARG A 286 11.96 4.75 38.99
C ARG A 286 12.60 6.13 39.03
N TRP A 287 13.48 6.38 40.01
CA TRP A 287 14.19 7.66 40.13
C TRP A 287 14.99 8.00 38.86
N LEU A 288 15.65 7.01 38.26
CA LEU A 288 16.41 7.21 37.03
C LEU A 288 15.51 7.55 35.82
N LEU A 289 14.35 6.89 35.71
CA LEU A 289 13.35 7.16 34.66
C LEU A 289 12.71 8.54 34.81
N GLU A 290 12.36 8.94 36.04
CA GLU A 290 11.86 10.28 36.35
C GLU A 290 12.91 11.35 36.03
N ARG A 291 14.18 11.10 36.39
CA ARG A 291 15.28 12.01 36.07
C ARG A 291 15.48 12.13 34.56
N LEU A 292 15.44 11.02 33.81
CA LEU A 292 15.52 11.04 32.35
C LEU A 292 14.36 11.85 31.76
N ALA A 293 13.13 11.64 32.23
CA ALA A 293 11.96 12.40 31.80
C ALA A 293 12.14 13.91 32.02
N ALA A 294 12.64 14.32 33.20
CA ALA A 294 12.91 15.72 33.51
C ALA A 294 13.96 16.31 32.55
N GLN A 295 15.07 15.60 32.33
CA GLN A 295 16.13 16.05 31.43
C GLN A 295 15.71 16.14 29.96
N LEU A 296 14.83 15.24 29.50
CA LEU A 296 14.28 15.27 28.14
C LEU A 296 13.20 16.34 27.97
N SER A 297 12.50 16.71 29.04
CA SER A 297 11.52 17.82 29.02
C SER A 297 12.18 19.19 29.00
N ASP A 298 13.45 19.29 29.40
CA ASP A 298 14.18 20.56 29.55
C ASP A 298 14.26 21.33 28.22
N PRO A 299 13.64 22.52 28.12
CA PRO A 299 13.58 23.31 26.89
C PRO A 299 14.93 23.93 26.48
N GLU A 300 15.87 24.10 27.41
CA GLU A 300 17.19 24.69 27.18
C GLU A 300 18.23 23.64 26.80
N ARG A 301 18.18 22.45 27.42
CA ARG A 301 19.15 21.38 27.17
C ARG A 301 18.79 20.47 26.00
N ARG A 302 17.50 20.37 25.65
CA ARG A 302 16.97 19.57 24.52
C ARG A 302 17.71 18.25 24.34
N GLY A 303 17.72 17.45 25.40
CA GLY A 303 18.48 16.21 25.43
C GLY A 303 18.10 15.26 24.29
N GLY A 304 19.10 14.68 23.64
CA GLY A 304 18.93 13.72 22.56
C GLY A 304 19.04 12.26 23.02
N ALA A 305 19.15 11.35 22.05
CA ALA A 305 19.33 9.92 22.27
C ALA A 305 20.50 9.57 23.21
N ALA A 306 21.52 10.43 23.33
CA ALA A 306 22.63 10.28 24.26
C ALA A 306 22.18 10.13 25.73
N LEU A 307 21.14 10.86 26.17
CA LEU A 307 20.61 10.71 27.52
C LEU A 307 19.91 9.36 27.72
N ILE A 308 19.23 8.87 26.68
CA ILE A 308 18.56 7.57 26.70
C ILE A 308 19.60 6.44 26.72
N LYS A 309 20.66 6.55 25.92
CA LYS A 309 21.82 5.65 25.91
C LYS A 309 22.47 5.58 27.30
N GLU A 310 22.64 6.71 27.98
CA GLU A 310 23.16 6.76 29.34
C GLU A 310 22.21 6.12 30.36
N ALA A 311 20.92 6.44 30.31
CA ALA A 311 19.92 5.83 31.18
C ALA A 311 19.85 4.30 30.99
N ARG A 312 19.93 3.82 29.73
CA ARG A 312 19.98 2.40 29.39
C ARG A 312 21.15 1.69 30.07
N ARG A 313 22.36 2.27 30.02
CA ARG A 313 23.54 1.70 30.70
C ARG A 313 23.31 1.54 32.19
N ARG A 314 22.68 2.53 32.82
CA ARG A 314 22.43 2.58 34.27
C ARG A 314 21.22 1.76 34.73
N LEU A 315 20.27 1.46 33.84
CA LEU A 315 19.09 0.62 34.12
C LEU A 315 19.38 -0.88 34.04
N SER A 316 20.60 -1.32 33.70
CA SER A 316 20.89 -2.74 33.47
C SER A 316 20.88 -3.57 34.78
N PRO A 317 20.12 -4.70 34.85
CA PRO A 317 19.24 -5.25 33.81
C PRO A 317 17.90 -4.51 33.71
N VAL A 318 17.45 -4.26 32.47
CA VAL A 318 16.24 -3.47 32.23
C VAL A 318 14.99 -4.19 32.75
N PRO A 319 14.15 -3.53 33.58
CA PRO A 319 12.89 -4.11 34.04
C PRO A 319 11.95 -4.49 32.88
N ARG A 320 11.17 -5.57 33.06
CA ARG A 320 10.20 -6.04 32.04
C ARG A 320 8.97 -5.13 31.86
N ALA A 321 8.84 -4.05 32.65
CA ALA A 321 7.74 -3.11 32.51
C ALA A 321 7.84 -2.32 31.18
N HIS A 322 6.74 -2.14 30.44
CA HIS A 322 6.78 -1.58 29.09
C HIS A 322 7.42 -0.18 28.99
N HIS A 323 7.23 0.67 30.01
CA HIS A 323 7.85 2.00 30.04
C HIS A 323 9.37 1.94 30.24
N ALA A 324 9.86 1.01 31.04
CA ALA A 324 11.30 0.79 31.23
C ALA A 324 11.92 0.11 30.00
N ALA A 325 11.18 -0.80 29.35
CA ALA A 325 11.60 -1.50 28.14
C ALA A 325 11.90 -0.54 26.97
N LEU A 326 11.17 0.58 26.86
CA LEU A 326 11.48 1.63 25.87
C LEU A 326 12.90 2.19 26.01
N VAL A 327 13.38 2.36 27.25
CA VAL A 327 14.75 2.84 27.51
C VAL A 327 15.78 1.74 27.22
N GLY A 328 15.39 0.48 27.36
CA GLY A 328 16.24 -0.67 27.05
C GLY A 328 16.37 -1.01 25.57
N ASP A 329 15.42 -0.55 24.74
CA ASP A 329 15.29 -0.93 23.34
C ASP A 329 16.20 -0.10 22.43
N ALA A 330 17.18 -0.76 21.82
CA ALA A 330 18.13 -0.12 20.92
C ALA A 330 17.46 0.42 19.64
N GLU A 331 16.51 -0.32 19.07
CA GLU A 331 15.80 0.09 17.86
C GLU A 331 14.97 1.35 18.13
N PHE A 332 14.40 1.47 19.33
CA PHE A 332 13.70 2.68 19.76
C PHE A 332 14.64 3.87 19.92
N ILE A 333 15.82 3.67 20.51
CA ILE A 333 16.83 4.73 20.64
C ILE A 333 17.27 5.23 19.26
N ASP A 334 17.48 4.34 18.30
CA ASP A 334 17.86 4.70 16.93
C ASP A 334 16.71 5.40 16.20
N LEU A 335 15.45 4.97 16.41
CA LEU A 335 14.28 5.68 15.91
C LEU A 335 14.21 7.11 16.48
N PHE A 336 14.44 7.25 17.79
CA PHE A 336 14.44 8.53 18.49
C PHE A 336 15.53 9.47 17.97
N GLU A 337 16.76 8.96 17.79
CA GLU A 337 17.88 9.71 17.23
C GLU A 337 17.59 10.16 15.79
N ASN A 338 17.11 9.26 14.94
CA ASN A 338 16.84 9.57 13.53
C ASN A 338 15.70 10.59 13.39
N SER A 339 14.66 10.52 14.23
CA SER A 339 13.54 11.47 14.20
C SER A 339 13.96 12.92 14.42
N ALA A 340 15.08 13.16 15.10
CA ALA A 340 15.61 14.51 15.34
C ALA A 340 16.25 15.14 14.09
N SER A 341 16.46 14.35 13.02
CA SER A 341 17.11 14.81 11.81
C SER A 341 16.10 15.21 10.73
N HIS A 342 16.41 16.28 10.00
CA HIS A 342 15.66 16.66 8.80
C HIS A 342 15.70 15.57 7.71
N GLU A 343 16.73 14.74 7.73
CA GLU A 343 16.88 13.61 6.79
C GLU A 343 15.78 12.56 6.98
N ALA A 344 15.25 12.38 8.20
CA ALA A 344 14.13 11.47 8.42
C ALA A 344 12.86 11.90 7.69
N HIS A 345 12.67 13.20 7.46
CA HIS A 345 11.57 13.71 6.64
C HIS A 345 11.80 13.41 5.15
N LEU A 346 13.05 13.52 4.68
CA LEU A 346 13.47 13.37 3.28
C LEU A 346 13.69 11.92 2.83
N THR A 347 13.97 11.01 3.76
CA THR A 347 14.29 9.62 3.44
C THR A 347 13.14 9.04 2.61
N PRO A 348 13.37 8.43 1.44
CA PRO A 348 12.29 7.84 0.67
C PRO A 348 11.43 6.95 1.56
N PRO A 349 10.13 6.86 1.30
CA PRO A 349 9.27 5.96 2.04
C PRO A 349 9.74 4.51 1.93
N GLY A 350 10.47 4.08 2.95
CA GLY A 350 10.94 2.72 3.12
C GLY A 350 10.13 2.05 4.21
N ALA A 351 9.80 0.79 3.98
CA ALA A 351 9.14 -0.04 4.95
C ALA A 351 10.11 -0.25 6.13
N ARG A 352 9.90 0.47 7.23
CA ARG A 352 10.73 0.38 8.44
C ARG A 352 9.93 -0.33 9.51
N ARG A 353 10.46 -1.47 9.96
CA ARG A 353 9.96 -2.17 11.13
C ARG A 353 9.99 -1.23 12.34
N LEU A 354 8.88 -1.17 13.07
CA LEU A 354 8.79 -0.39 14.29
C LEU A 354 9.44 -1.16 15.46
N PRO A 355 10.09 -0.46 16.41
CA PRO A 355 10.68 -1.08 17.59
C PRO A 355 9.67 -1.91 18.37
N GLY A 356 10.10 -3.08 18.87
CA GLY A 356 9.23 -4.00 19.60
C GLY A 356 8.61 -3.38 20.85
N SER A 357 9.36 -2.55 21.58
CA SER A 357 8.83 -1.85 22.77
C SER A 357 7.77 -0.81 22.41
N LEU A 358 7.91 -0.14 21.25
CA LEU A 358 6.91 0.81 20.74
C LEU A 358 5.60 0.08 20.38
N LEU A 359 5.70 -1.05 19.68
CA LEU A 359 4.54 -1.89 19.33
C LEU A 359 3.79 -2.38 20.57
N ALA A 360 4.50 -2.83 21.60
CA ALA A 360 3.86 -3.26 22.84
C ALA A 360 3.10 -2.14 23.55
N ASN A 361 3.61 -0.90 23.49
CA ASN A 361 2.91 0.27 24.02
C ASN A 361 1.70 0.67 23.17
N ALA A 362 1.74 0.45 21.86
CA ALA A 362 0.58 0.63 20.98
C ALA A 362 -0.52 -0.39 21.32
N ASP A 363 -0.16 -1.67 21.47
CA ASP A 363 -1.12 -2.75 21.82
C ASP A 363 -1.79 -2.51 23.19
N GLN A 364 -1.06 -1.93 24.14
CA GLN A 364 -1.63 -1.55 25.44
C GLN A 364 -2.63 -0.41 25.31
N TRP A 365 -2.32 0.59 24.48
CA TRP A 365 -3.17 1.75 24.25
C TRP A 365 -4.44 1.41 23.45
N GLU A 366 -4.33 0.61 22.39
CA GLU A 366 -5.48 0.20 21.56
C GLU A 366 -6.60 -0.45 22.39
N LYS A 367 -6.26 -1.14 23.48
CA LYS A 367 -7.25 -1.77 24.39
C LYS A 367 -8.17 -0.78 25.10
N SER A 368 -7.74 0.46 25.29
CA SER A 368 -8.51 1.52 25.96
C SER A 368 -8.94 2.64 25.04
N ASP A 369 -8.60 2.57 23.75
CA ASP A 369 -8.99 3.56 22.77
C ASP A 369 -10.49 3.43 22.42
N PRO A 370 -11.27 4.53 22.39
CA PRO A 370 -12.70 4.45 22.11
C PRO A 370 -13.05 4.26 20.63
N VAL A 371 -12.10 4.45 19.70
CA VAL A 371 -12.38 4.45 18.25
C VAL A 371 -12.92 3.12 17.73
N PRO A 372 -12.36 1.94 18.09
CA PRO A 372 -12.90 0.67 17.61
C PRO A 372 -14.40 0.51 17.94
N GLY A 373 -14.79 0.83 19.17
CA GLY A 373 -16.21 0.77 19.57
C GLY A 373 -17.08 1.82 18.89
N LEU A 374 -16.54 3.00 18.54
CA LEU A 374 -17.25 4.03 17.77
C LEU A 374 -17.48 3.59 16.32
N VAL A 375 -16.47 2.99 15.69
CA VAL A 375 -16.54 2.49 14.31
C VAL A 375 -17.49 1.29 14.20
N GLU A 376 -17.44 0.36 15.16
CA GLU A 376 -18.36 -0.79 15.21
C GLU A 376 -19.82 -0.35 15.34
N GLN A 377 -20.09 0.70 16.13
CA GLN A 377 -21.44 1.29 16.26
C GLN A 377 -21.99 1.88 14.95
N CYS A 378 -21.13 2.26 14.01
CA CYS A 378 -21.51 2.69 12.67
C CYS A 378 -21.72 1.50 11.71
N GLY A 379 -21.61 0.25 12.18
CA GLY A 379 -21.70 -0.95 11.35
C GLY A 379 -20.48 -1.16 10.45
N LEU A 380 -19.33 -0.55 10.80
CA LEU A 380 -18.12 -0.58 9.98
C LEU A 380 -17.06 -1.51 10.57
N THR A 381 -16.19 -2.00 9.69
CA THR A 381 -15.08 -2.88 10.07
C THR A 381 -14.04 -2.12 10.89
N THR A 382 -13.58 -2.72 11.99
CA THR A 382 -12.50 -2.15 12.80
C THR A 382 -11.17 -2.80 12.44
N TRP A 383 -10.10 -2.01 12.37
CA TRP A 383 -8.75 -2.50 12.11
C TRP A 383 -7.77 -2.03 13.19
N PRO A 384 -6.74 -2.85 13.52
CA PRO A 384 -5.66 -2.44 14.40
C PRO A 384 -4.99 -1.15 13.92
N VAL A 385 -4.44 -0.35 14.86
CA VAL A 385 -3.84 0.93 14.52
C VAL A 385 -2.61 0.78 13.66
N LEU A 386 -1.68 -0.06 14.11
CA LEU A 386 -0.43 -0.30 13.39
C LEU A 386 -0.48 -1.52 12.47
N GLY A 387 -1.68 -1.96 12.08
CA GLY A 387 -1.88 -3.19 11.30
C GLY A 387 -1.61 -4.46 12.12
N SER A 388 -1.89 -5.61 11.51
CA SER A 388 -1.65 -6.93 12.12
C SER A 388 -0.20 -7.42 11.93
N GLY A 389 0.49 -6.91 10.92
CA GLY A 389 1.73 -7.46 10.38
C GLY A 389 1.54 -8.75 9.59
N ASP A 390 0.30 -9.20 9.39
CA ASP A 390 0.01 -10.47 8.72
C ASP A 390 0.00 -10.28 7.20
N VAL A 391 0.50 -11.28 6.47
CA VAL A 391 0.43 -11.35 5.01
C VAL A 391 -0.39 -12.56 4.59
N LEU A 392 -1.36 -12.39 3.70
CA LEU A 392 -2.17 -13.47 3.13
C LEU A 392 -1.54 -13.98 1.84
N ILE A 393 -1.26 -15.28 1.76
CA ILE A 393 -0.77 -15.92 0.54
C ILE A 393 -1.87 -16.78 -0.05
N LEU A 394 -2.24 -16.53 -1.31
CA LEU A 394 -3.14 -17.40 -2.08
C LEU A 394 -2.33 -18.10 -3.18
N MET A 395 -2.44 -19.41 -3.24
CA MET A 395 -1.75 -20.24 -4.22
C MET A 395 -2.57 -21.49 -4.55
N CYS A 396 -2.73 -21.80 -5.85
CA CYS A 396 -3.37 -23.05 -6.27
C CYS A 396 -2.42 -24.24 -6.15
N VAL A 397 -2.98 -25.45 -6.02
CA VAL A 397 -2.21 -26.71 -6.02
C VAL A 397 -2.51 -27.50 -7.28
N GLY A 398 -1.48 -27.76 -8.09
CA GLY A 398 -1.57 -28.60 -9.29
C GLY A 398 -1.44 -30.09 -8.99
N LYS A 399 -1.54 -30.94 -10.02
CA LYS A 399 -1.29 -32.39 -9.91
C LYS A 399 0.19 -32.69 -9.71
N THR A 400 0.49 -33.75 -8.95
CA THR A 400 1.86 -34.26 -8.80
C THR A 400 2.37 -34.73 -10.17
N PRO A 401 3.53 -34.25 -10.65
CA PRO A 401 4.10 -34.73 -11.89
C PRO A 401 4.46 -36.22 -11.80
N GLU A 402 4.19 -37.00 -12.85
CA GLU A 402 4.52 -38.43 -12.89
C GLU A 402 6.02 -38.70 -12.71
N ASN A 403 6.86 -37.77 -13.18
CA ASN A 403 8.31 -37.83 -13.06
C ASN A 403 8.87 -37.31 -11.71
N ASP A 404 8.01 -36.87 -10.78
CA ASP A 404 8.38 -36.47 -9.42
C ASP A 404 7.38 -37.04 -8.38
N PRO A 405 7.35 -38.37 -8.20
CA PRO A 405 6.40 -39.02 -7.29
C PRO A 405 6.60 -38.61 -5.81
N THR A 406 7.80 -38.15 -5.46
CA THR A 406 8.14 -37.65 -4.12
C THR A 406 7.80 -36.17 -3.90
N ASP A 407 7.32 -35.49 -4.94
CA ASP A 407 6.95 -34.09 -4.96
C ASP A 407 8.06 -33.14 -4.44
N LYS A 408 9.32 -33.44 -4.76
CA LYS A 408 10.47 -32.62 -4.36
C LYS A 408 10.38 -31.22 -4.94
N GLY A 409 9.93 -31.10 -6.19
CA GLY A 409 9.74 -29.83 -6.87
C GLY A 409 8.63 -28.99 -6.23
N GLY A 410 7.52 -29.61 -5.82
CA GLY A 410 6.44 -28.95 -5.11
C GLY A 410 6.86 -28.45 -3.73
N HIS A 411 7.57 -29.28 -2.97
CA HIS A 411 8.12 -28.88 -1.68
C HIS A 411 9.11 -27.72 -1.79
N ALA A 412 9.97 -27.71 -2.81
CA ALA A 412 10.84 -26.57 -3.09
C ALA A 412 10.04 -25.30 -3.43
N ALA A 413 8.97 -25.44 -4.23
CA ALA A 413 8.07 -24.34 -4.59
C ALA A 413 7.45 -23.67 -3.36
N VAL A 414 6.90 -24.47 -2.43
CA VAL A 414 6.28 -23.95 -1.21
C VAL A 414 7.30 -23.21 -0.34
N ARG A 415 8.54 -23.70 -0.25
CA ARG A 415 9.62 -23.01 0.48
C ARG A 415 9.94 -21.65 -0.13
N GLU A 416 10.10 -21.56 -1.44
CA GLU A 416 10.35 -20.30 -2.13
C GLU A 416 9.23 -19.27 -1.91
N VAL A 417 7.96 -19.73 -1.90
CA VAL A 417 6.80 -18.88 -1.58
C VAL A 417 6.85 -18.39 -0.14
N ILE A 418 7.17 -19.27 0.83
CA ILE A 418 7.30 -18.90 2.24
C ILE A 418 8.46 -17.93 2.45
N ASP A 419 9.60 -18.13 1.79
CA ASP A 419 10.76 -17.25 1.89
C ASP A 419 10.45 -15.87 1.30
N TRP A 420 9.75 -15.81 0.17
CA TRP A 420 9.25 -14.56 -0.39
C TRP A 420 8.28 -13.85 0.55
N ALA A 421 7.27 -14.56 1.07
CA ALA A 421 6.32 -14.02 2.03
C ALA A 421 6.98 -13.54 3.32
N SER A 422 8.03 -14.23 3.79
CA SER A 422 8.80 -13.85 4.96
C SER A 422 9.54 -12.52 4.75
N ARG A 423 10.14 -12.31 3.56
CA ARG A 423 10.76 -11.01 3.18
C ARG A 423 9.74 -9.89 3.14
N ARG A 424 8.55 -10.14 2.56
CA ARG A 424 7.44 -9.16 2.51
C ARG A 424 6.97 -8.78 3.91
N ARG A 425 6.69 -9.77 4.74
CA ARG A 425 6.32 -9.59 6.14
C ARG A 425 7.37 -8.82 6.93
N ALA A 426 8.66 -9.09 6.72
CA ALA A 426 9.74 -8.41 7.42
C ALA A 426 9.85 -6.91 7.08
N ALA A 427 9.30 -6.50 5.93
CA ALA A 427 9.22 -5.11 5.52
C ALA A 427 8.08 -4.35 6.23
N LEU A 428 7.06 -5.04 6.75
CA LEU A 428 5.94 -4.38 7.42
C LEU A 428 6.35 -3.73 8.75
N ALA A 429 5.56 -2.74 9.17
CA ALA A 429 5.77 -2.02 10.43
C ALA A 429 5.78 -2.96 11.65
N ARG A 430 4.98 -4.04 11.59
CA ARG A 430 4.83 -5.04 12.65
C ARG A 430 5.24 -6.44 12.14
N PRO A 431 5.91 -7.26 12.96
CA PRO A 431 6.13 -8.67 12.66
C PRO A 431 4.85 -9.48 12.94
N GLY A 432 4.06 -9.82 11.92
CA GLY A 432 2.89 -10.70 12.07
C GLY A 432 3.13 -12.14 11.62
N ARG A 433 2.09 -12.78 11.10
CA ARG A 433 2.06 -14.16 10.62
C ARG A 433 1.92 -14.23 9.10
N MET A 434 2.51 -15.26 8.51
CA MET A 434 2.19 -15.64 7.13
C MET A 434 0.91 -16.49 7.16
N ARG A 435 -0.12 -16.09 6.42
CA ARG A 435 -1.41 -16.81 6.29
C ARG A 435 -1.44 -17.52 4.94
N LEU A 436 -0.96 -18.75 4.88
CA LEU A 436 -0.93 -19.52 3.63
C LEU A 436 -2.29 -20.19 3.39
N ARG A 437 -2.93 -19.95 2.25
CA ARG A 437 -4.14 -20.62 1.81
C ARG A 437 -3.86 -21.33 0.49
N LEU A 438 -3.87 -22.65 0.54
CA LEU A 438 -3.64 -23.53 -0.61
C LEU A 438 -5.00 -23.92 -1.19
N LEU A 439 -5.27 -23.52 -2.43
CA LEU A 439 -6.52 -23.84 -3.11
C LEU A 439 -6.35 -25.16 -3.85
N ALA A 440 -7.22 -26.11 -3.59
CA ALA A 440 -7.15 -27.45 -4.17
C ALA A 440 -8.47 -27.85 -4.82
N SER A 441 -8.37 -28.67 -5.87
CA SER A 441 -9.50 -29.45 -6.39
C SER A 441 -9.56 -30.80 -5.69
N ASP A 442 -10.63 -31.56 -5.89
CA ASP A 442 -10.77 -32.93 -5.37
C ASP A 442 -9.51 -33.77 -5.61
N GLU A 443 -8.95 -33.69 -6.82
CA GLU A 443 -7.77 -34.45 -7.23
C GLU A 443 -6.46 -33.99 -6.55
N THR A 444 -6.41 -32.76 -6.01
CA THR A 444 -5.18 -32.18 -5.44
C THR A 444 -5.23 -31.94 -3.94
N MET A 445 -6.35 -32.26 -3.28
CA MET A 445 -6.54 -32.12 -1.83
C MET A 445 -5.44 -32.80 -1.01
N GLY A 446 -5.10 -34.06 -1.33
CA GLY A 446 -4.06 -34.81 -0.61
C GLY A 446 -2.68 -34.15 -0.70
N ARG A 447 -2.32 -33.65 -1.89
CA ARG A 447 -1.06 -32.92 -2.11
C ARG A 447 -1.04 -31.60 -1.36
N ALA A 448 -2.15 -30.84 -1.37
CA ALA A 448 -2.25 -29.58 -0.66
C ALA A 448 -2.12 -29.76 0.87
N LEU A 449 -2.71 -30.81 1.44
CA LEU A 449 -2.58 -31.15 2.86
C LEU A 449 -1.13 -31.49 3.24
N SER A 450 -0.41 -32.21 2.37
CA SER A 450 1.02 -32.49 2.53
C SER A 450 1.83 -31.18 2.57
N TRP A 451 1.61 -30.28 1.61
CA TRP A 451 2.28 -28.99 1.54
C TRP A 451 2.01 -28.11 2.76
N ALA A 452 0.75 -28.02 3.21
CA ALA A 452 0.39 -27.27 4.41
C ALA A 452 1.08 -27.83 5.66
N THR A 453 1.20 -29.16 5.76
CA THR A 453 1.88 -29.83 6.87
C THR A 453 3.39 -29.56 6.86
N LEU A 454 4.02 -29.66 5.68
CA LEU A 454 5.44 -29.32 5.51
C LEU A 454 5.72 -27.84 5.85
N ALA A 455 4.85 -26.94 5.39
CA ALA A 455 4.99 -25.52 5.65
C ALA A 455 4.96 -25.24 7.17
N ARG A 456 4.02 -25.85 7.89
CA ARG A 456 3.91 -25.72 9.36
C ARG A 456 5.09 -26.34 10.11
N SER A 457 5.67 -27.45 9.63
CA SER A 457 6.79 -28.11 10.30
C SER A 457 8.14 -27.40 10.08
N THR A 458 8.25 -26.59 9.04
CA THR A 458 9.50 -25.88 8.67
C THR A 458 9.52 -24.42 9.12
N ALA A 459 8.37 -23.79 9.31
CA ALA A 459 8.29 -22.41 9.78
C ALA A 459 8.54 -22.30 11.30
N PRO A 460 9.17 -21.20 11.79
CA PRO A 460 9.26 -20.93 13.22
C PRO A 460 7.89 -20.96 13.91
N ALA A 461 7.84 -21.44 15.16
CA ALA A 461 6.61 -21.57 15.92
C ALA A 461 5.82 -20.24 15.98
N GLY A 462 4.52 -20.30 15.67
CA GLY A 462 3.62 -19.14 15.69
C GLY A 462 3.80 -18.13 14.54
N SER A 463 4.69 -18.40 13.58
CA SER A 463 5.01 -17.47 12.48
C SER A 463 4.24 -17.73 11.17
N LEU A 464 3.61 -18.91 11.06
CA LEU A 464 2.85 -19.35 9.90
C LEU A 464 1.53 -19.99 10.35
N ASP A 465 0.46 -19.65 9.64
CA ASP A 465 -0.84 -20.32 9.69
C ASP A 465 -1.19 -20.77 8.28
N ALA A 466 -1.06 -22.07 8.01
CA ALA A 466 -1.31 -22.67 6.71
C ALA A 466 -2.59 -23.52 6.73
N ALA A 467 -3.47 -23.31 5.76
CA ALA A 467 -4.71 -24.06 5.59
C ALA A 467 -4.95 -24.41 4.11
N VAL A 468 -5.71 -25.47 3.87
CA VAL A 468 -6.16 -25.89 2.54
C VAL A 468 -7.62 -25.47 2.38
N LEU A 469 -7.97 -24.89 1.25
CA LEU A 469 -9.32 -24.49 0.87
C LEU A 469 -9.76 -25.30 -0.34
N GLY A 470 -10.98 -25.82 -0.31
CA GLY A 470 -11.54 -26.68 -1.34
C GLY A 470 -12.31 -27.87 -0.76
N PRO A 471 -12.71 -28.82 -1.61
CA PRO A 471 -12.39 -28.90 -3.03
C PRO A 471 -13.10 -27.82 -3.86
N PHE A 472 -12.38 -27.21 -4.78
CA PHE A 472 -12.94 -26.32 -5.80
C PHE A 472 -13.13 -27.06 -7.12
N SER A 473 -14.18 -26.70 -7.86
CA SER A 473 -14.44 -27.23 -9.19
C SER A 473 -13.32 -26.90 -10.18
N THR A 474 -13.19 -27.73 -11.22
CA THR A 474 -12.28 -27.52 -12.34
C THR A 474 -13.00 -27.35 -13.68
N GLU A 475 -14.33 -27.24 -13.65
CA GLU A 475 -15.14 -27.03 -14.85
C GLU A 475 -14.92 -25.61 -15.43
N PRO A 476 -14.89 -25.44 -16.76
CA PRO A 476 -14.54 -24.17 -17.42
C PRO A 476 -15.37 -22.95 -16.97
N GLY A 477 -16.66 -23.14 -16.69
CA GLY A 477 -17.60 -22.07 -16.30
C GLY A 477 -17.60 -21.67 -14.81
N ASP A 478 -16.84 -22.37 -13.96
CA ASP A 478 -16.98 -22.22 -12.51
C ASP A 478 -16.14 -21.11 -11.87
N ALA A 479 -15.47 -20.27 -12.67
CA ALA A 479 -14.61 -19.19 -12.15
C ALA A 479 -15.35 -18.27 -11.16
N ALA A 480 -16.61 -17.93 -11.44
CA ALA A 480 -17.45 -17.12 -10.57
C ALA A 480 -17.80 -17.84 -9.27
N ALA A 481 -18.19 -19.12 -9.34
CA ALA A 481 -18.52 -19.92 -8.17
C ALA A 481 -17.29 -20.12 -7.25
N ILE A 482 -16.11 -20.35 -7.85
CA ILE A 482 -14.84 -20.45 -7.13
C ILE A 482 -14.51 -19.14 -6.41
N ASN A 483 -14.66 -18.01 -7.10
CA ASN A 483 -14.46 -16.68 -6.52
C ASN A 483 -15.37 -16.46 -5.30
N THR A 484 -16.67 -16.70 -5.44
CA THR A 484 -17.65 -16.56 -4.34
C THR A 484 -17.33 -17.48 -3.16
N ALA A 485 -17.06 -18.76 -3.42
CA ALA A 485 -16.74 -19.72 -2.38
C ALA A 485 -15.45 -19.34 -1.62
N LEU A 486 -14.42 -18.90 -2.34
CA LEU A 486 -13.17 -18.46 -1.73
C LEU A 486 -13.35 -17.19 -0.89
N LEU A 487 -14.10 -16.20 -1.36
CA LEU A 487 -14.39 -14.99 -0.57
C LEU A 487 -15.16 -15.32 0.72
N ALA A 488 -16.10 -16.28 0.66
CA ALA A 488 -16.81 -16.77 1.84
C ALA A 488 -15.85 -17.44 2.83
N GLU A 489 -14.93 -18.28 2.37
CA GLU A 489 -13.90 -18.91 3.19
C GLU A 489 -12.98 -17.88 3.87
N LEU A 490 -12.52 -16.87 3.14
CA LEU A 490 -11.68 -15.81 3.68
C LEU A 490 -12.43 -14.95 4.72
N GLY A 491 -13.75 -14.81 4.55
CA GLY A 491 -14.65 -14.01 5.40
C GLY A 491 -15.17 -14.67 6.67
N LYS A 492 -14.82 -15.93 6.97
CA LYS A 492 -15.41 -16.67 8.10
C LYS A 492 -15.18 -16.06 9.48
N ALA A 493 -14.05 -15.38 9.68
CA ALA A 493 -13.69 -14.80 10.97
C ALA A 493 -13.85 -13.29 10.95
N GLU A 494 -14.62 -12.76 11.90
CA GLU A 494 -14.82 -11.32 12.04
C GLU A 494 -13.57 -10.63 12.63
N PRO A 495 -13.20 -9.46 12.11
CA PRO A 495 -12.07 -8.69 12.62
C PRO A 495 -12.40 -8.12 14.00
N THR A 496 -11.41 -8.16 14.88
CA THR A 496 -11.58 -7.70 16.28
C THR A 496 -11.07 -6.28 16.50
N GLY A 497 -10.51 -5.65 15.46
CA GLY A 497 -9.83 -4.35 15.56
C GLY A 497 -8.58 -4.36 16.43
N ARG A 498 -8.03 -5.55 16.74
CA ARG A 498 -6.92 -5.74 17.68
C ARG A 498 -5.86 -6.66 17.09
N TYR A 499 -4.61 -6.39 17.46
CA TYR A 499 -3.52 -7.30 17.13
C TYR A 499 -3.75 -8.71 17.71
N GLY A 500 -3.42 -9.73 16.93
CA GLY A 500 -3.62 -11.14 17.28
C GLY A 500 -4.96 -11.74 16.84
N SER A 501 -5.79 -10.95 16.13
CA SER A 501 -7.00 -11.42 15.47
C SER A 501 -6.74 -12.63 14.55
N THR A 502 -7.71 -13.54 14.45
CA THR A 502 -7.69 -14.65 13.50
C THR A 502 -8.36 -14.29 12.18
N SER A 503 -8.97 -13.10 12.08
CA SER A 503 -9.61 -12.63 10.86
C SER A 503 -8.61 -12.38 9.74
N LEU A 504 -8.94 -12.84 8.54
CA LEU A 504 -8.17 -12.52 7.34
C LEU A 504 -8.51 -11.14 6.77
N ARG A 505 -9.47 -10.40 7.37
CA ARG A 505 -9.71 -8.99 7.05
C ARG A 505 -8.64 -8.07 7.64
N ASP A 506 -7.92 -8.53 8.67
CA ASP A 506 -6.89 -7.76 9.37
C ASP A 506 -5.51 -7.80 8.68
N VAL A 507 -5.34 -8.60 7.62
CA VAL A 507 -4.04 -8.74 6.93
C VAL A 507 -3.60 -7.43 6.29
N ASP A 508 -2.30 -7.15 6.32
CA ASP A 508 -1.72 -5.90 5.81
C ASP A 508 -1.24 -5.99 4.36
N GLU A 509 -1.12 -7.19 3.79
CA GLU A 509 -0.77 -7.38 2.38
C GLU A 509 -1.35 -8.71 1.87
N VAL A 510 -1.86 -8.72 0.63
CA VAL A 510 -2.25 -9.94 -0.09
C VAL A 510 -1.16 -10.27 -1.12
N LEU A 511 -0.71 -11.51 -1.09
CA LEU A 511 0.30 -12.08 -1.97
C LEU A 511 -0.36 -13.14 -2.86
N LEU A 512 -0.49 -12.83 -4.15
CA LEU A 512 -1.02 -13.74 -5.17
C LEU A 512 0.13 -14.48 -5.86
N VAL A 513 0.09 -15.81 -5.83
CA VAL A 513 1.05 -16.66 -6.54
C VAL A 513 0.39 -17.25 -7.77
N ILE A 514 0.77 -16.75 -8.95
CA ILE A 514 0.38 -17.30 -10.25
C ILE A 514 1.25 -18.54 -10.51
N ASN A 515 0.62 -19.72 -10.58
CA ASN A 515 1.29 -20.98 -10.81
C ASN A 515 0.54 -21.85 -11.83
N SER A 516 1.10 -23.01 -12.18
CA SER A 516 0.56 -23.93 -13.19
C SER A 516 -0.67 -24.74 -12.73
N GLY A 517 -1.55 -24.14 -11.91
CA GLY A 517 -2.84 -24.73 -11.54
C GLY A 517 -3.80 -24.80 -12.73
N LYS A 518 -4.98 -25.40 -12.53
CA LYS A 518 -6.04 -25.36 -13.54
C LYS A 518 -6.44 -23.90 -13.82
N PRO A 519 -6.47 -23.43 -15.09
CA PRO A 519 -6.70 -22.02 -15.40
C PRO A 519 -7.94 -21.41 -14.75
N VAL A 520 -9.07 -22.14 -14.73
CA VAL A 520 -10.32 -21.67 -14.12
C VAL A 520 -10.16 -21.38 -12.62
N THR A 521 -9.50 -22.28 -11.89
CA THR A 521 -9.23 -22.12 -10.46
C THR A 521 -8.27 -20.97 -10.19
N VAL A 522 -7.22 -20.82 -11.01
CA VAL A 522 -6.26 -19.71 -10.86
C VAL A 522 -6.94 -18.37 -11.15
N ASN A 523 -7.77 -18.27 -12.19
CA ASN A 523 -8.49 -17.04 -12.52
C ASN A 523 -9.53 -16.67 -11.44
N GLY A 524 -10.26 -17.66 -10.90
CA GLY A 524 -11.15 -17.45 -9.76
C GLY A 524 -10.39 -16.99 -8.50
N MET A 525 -9.21 -17.55 -8.23
CA MET A 525 -8.32 -17.10 -7.16
C MET A 525 -7.82 -15.67 -7.37
N VAL A 526 -7.43 -15.31 -8.60
CA VAL A 526 -6.98 -13.95 -8.93
C VAL A 526 -8.11 -12.95 -8.69
N ALA A 527 -9.32 -13.23 -9.17
CA ALA A 527 -10.49 -12.39 -8.91
C ALA A 527 -10.74 -12.21 -7.41
N ALA A 528 -10.75 -13.31 -6.66
CA ALA A 528 -10.96 -13.29 -5.21
C ALA A 528 -9.86 -12.55 -4.47
N GLY A 529 -8.59 -12.70 -4.87
CA GLY A 529 -7.48 -12.00 -4.24
C GLY A 529 -7.52 -10.49 -4.47
N VAL A 530 -7.92 -10.05 -5.66
CA VAL A 530 -8.13 -8.63 -5.97
C VAL A 530 -9.34 -8.09 -5.20
N GLN A 531 -10.47 -8.80 -5.20
CA GLN A 531 -11.64 -8.40 -4.43
C GLN A 531 -11.32 -8.36 -2.92
N TRP A 532 -10.58 -9.35 -2.41
CA TRP A 532 -10.22 -9.42 -1.01
C TRP A 532 -9.28 -8.29 -0.61
N SER A 533 -8.29 -7.94 -1.44
CA SER A 533 -7.41 -6.79 -1.16
C SER A 533 -8.19 -5.46 -1.15
N LEU A 534 -9.20 -5.32 -2.01
CA LEU A 534 -10.13 -4.18 -1.98
C LEU A 534 -10.98 -4.16 -0.71
N ASN A 535 -11.55 -5.30 -0.31
CA ASN A 535 -12.40 -5.42 0.88
C ASN A 535 -11.62 -5.23 2.19
N ALA A 536 -10.43 -5.83 2.29
CA ALA A 536 -9.52 -5.68 3.40
C ALA A 536 -8.78 -4.34 3.37
N ALA A 537 -8.89 -3.57 2.29
CA ALA A 537 -8.23 -2.28 2.10
C ALA A 537 -6.71 -2.33 2.24
N CYS A 538 -6.06 -3.31 1.62
CA CYS A 538 -4.61 -3.50 1.73
C CYS A 538 -3.93 -3.72 0.36
N PRO A 539 -2.60 -3.50 0.25
CA PRO A 539 -1.86 -3.75 -0.96
C PRO A 539 -1.92 -5.20 -1.46
N LEU A 540 -1.71 -5.37 -2.77
CA LEU A 540 -1.74 -6.62 -3.50
C LEU A 540 -0.40 -6.77 -4.22
N ARG A 541 0.31 -7.87 -4.01
CA ARG A 541 1.51 -8.24 -4.76
C ARG A 541 1.27 -9.50 -5.54
N VAL A 542 1.82 -9.55 -6.75
CA VAL A 542 1.66 -10.68 -7.65
C VAL A 542 3.03 -11.23 -7.98
N ALA A 543 3.18 -12.54 -7.87
CA ALA A 543 4.38 -13.22 -8.32
C ALA A 543 4.03 -14.48 -9.12
N GLU A 544 4.87 -14.78 -10.09
CA GLU A 544 4.85 -16.00 -10.86
C GLU A 544 5.76 -17.04 -10.19
N LEU A 545 5.22 -18.22 -9.94
CA LEU A 545 6.00 -19.39 -9.54
C LEU A 545 6.43 -20.13 -10.80
N GLY A 546 7.70 -19.94 -11.17
CA GLY A 546 8.28 -20.48 -12.38
C GLY A 546 9.46 -21.41 -12.12
N ARG A 547 10.17 -21.75 -13.20
CA ARG A 547 11.47 -22.43 -13.15
C ARG A 547 12.52 -21.59 -13.86
N ASP A 548 13.73 -21.54 -13.31
CA ASP A 548 14.88 -20.92 -13.97
C ASP A 548 15.47 -21.82 -15.07
N ARG A 549 16.54 -21.37 -15.72
CA ARG A 549 17.26 -22.16 -16.75
C ARG A 549 17.88 -23.45 -16.20
N ALA A 550 18.14 -23.52 -14.89
CA ALA A 550 18.64 -24.70 -14.19
C ALA A 550 17.50 -25.58 -13.64
N LEU A 551 16.24 -25.31 -14.04
CA LEU A 551 15.03 -25.99 -13.59
C LEU A 551 14.76 -25.88 -12.08
N ARG A 552 15.41 -24.93 -11.40
CA ARG A 552 15.14 -24.61 -10.01
C ARG A 552 13.87 -23.78 -9.93
N THR A 553 13.06 -24.06 -8.92
CA THR A 553 11.88 -23.26 -8.65
C THR A 553 12.29 -21.85 -8.24
N VAL A 554 11.66 -20.84 -8.84
CA VAL A 554 11.94 -19.43 -8.54
C VAL A 554 10.64 -18.62 -8.50
N ILE A 555 10.65 -17.58 -7.67
CA ILE A 555 9.59 -16.57 -7.62
C ILE A 555 10.02 -15.37 -8.48
N ASN A 556 9.24 -15.10 -9.53
CA ASN A 556 9.41 -13.92 -10.36
C ASN A 556 8.29 -12.92 -10.04
N GLU A 557 8.62 -11.77 -9.47
CA GLU A 557 7.61 -10.74 -9.20
C GLU A 557 7.03 -10.23 -10.53
N ALA A 558 5.71 -10.35 -10.70
CA ALA A 558 5.00 -10.01 -11.94
C ALA A 558 4.56 -8.54 -11.98
N GLY A 559 4.97 -7.74 -10.99
CA GLY A 559 4.58 -6.34 -10.83
C GLY A 559 3.23 -6.15 -10.13
N LEU A 560 2.74 -4.90 -10.14
CA LEU A 560 1.52 -4.46 -9.46
C LEU A 560 0.36 -4.21 -10.46
N THR A 561 0.40 -4.86 -11.62
CA THR A 561 -0.55 -4.59 -12.73
C THR A 561 -2.01 -4.88 -12.38
N LEU A 562 -2.27 -5.89 -11.55
CA LEU A 562 -3.63 -6.21 -11.10
C LEU A 562 -4.26 -5.11 -10.24
N CYS A 563 -3.48 -4.19 -9.67
CA CYS A 563 -4.02 -3.04 -8.95
C CYS A 563 -4.91 -2.15 -9.82
N ARG A 564 -4.76 -2.19 -11.16
CA ARG A 564 -5.62 -1.47 -12.11
C ARG A 564 -7.08 -1.94 -12.13
N LEU A 565 -7.38 -3.12 -11.57
CA LEU A 565 -8.75 -3.63 -11.47
C LEU A 565 -9.57 -2.95 -10.37
N GLY A 566 -8.98 -2.01 -9.62
CA GLY A 566 -9.73 -1.11 -8.73
C GLY A 566 -8.88 -0.42 -7.67
N MET A 567 -7.79 -1.05 -7.24
CA MET A 567 -6.94 -0.53 -6.16
C MET A 567 -6.25 0.78 -6.53
N ASP A 568 -5.79 0.94 -7.77
CA ASP A 568 -5.10 2.17 -8.20
C ASP A 568 -5.97 3.41 -7.98
N ALA A 569 -7.27 3.31 -8.27
CA ALA A 569 -8.22 4.40 -8.03
C ALA A 569 -8.37 4.69 -6.52
N ARG A 570 -8.36 3.66 -5.66
CA ARG A 570 -8.38 3.83 -4.19
C ARG A 570 -7.11 4.49 -3.68
N LEU A 571 -5.94 4.04 -4.16
CA LEU A 571 -4.63 4.61 -3.80
C LEU A 571 -4.50 6.06 -4.26
N ALA A 572 -4.94 6.38 -5.49
CA ALA A 572 -4.96 7.75 -6.00
C ALA A 572 -5.86 8.65 -5.15
N ARG A 573 -7.04 8.16 -4.73
CA ARG A 573 -7.94 8.93 -3.85
C ARG A 573 -7.35 9.18 -2.46
N LEU A 574 -6.75 8.17 -1.85
CA LEU A 574 -6.04 8.33 -0.58
C LEU A 574 -4.84 9.27 -0.71
N ALA A 575 -4.10 9.19 -1.81
CA ALA A 575 -2.99 10.08 -2.08
C ALA A 575 -3.46 11.53 -2.28
N SER A 576 -4.55 11.77 -3.02
CA SER A 576 -5.16 13.09 -3.17
C SER A 576 -5.52 13.68 -1.80
N SER A 577 -6.14 12.86 -0.95
CA SER A 577 -6.49 13.21 0.43
C SER A 577 -5.26 13.57 1.29
N ALA A 578 -4.13 12.90 1.07
CA ALA A 578 -2.88 13.19 1.76
C ALA A 578 -2.25 14.50 1.24
N VAL A 579 -2.21 14.70 -0.07
CA VAL A 579 -1.66 15.90 -0.73
C VAL A 579 -2.42 17.16 -0.29
N ARG A 580 -3.75 17.11 -0.17
CA ARG A 580 -4.58 18.23 0.33
C ARG A 580 -4.24 18.69 1.75
N ARG A 581 -3.48 17.89 2.51
CA ARG A 581 -2.98 18.22 3.87
C ARG A 581 -1.46 18.46 3.88
N LEU A 582 -0.83 18.60 2.71
CA LEU A 582 0.62 18.63 2.50
C LEU A 582 1.36 17.39 3.07
N ASP A 583 0.68 16.26 3.21
CA ASP A 583 1.28 14.98 3.60
C ASP A 583 1.82 14.24 2.36
N THR A 584 2.78 14.88 1.71
CA THR A 584 3.38 14.43 0.45
C THR A 584 4.13 13.10 0.59
N ARG A 585 4.61 12.80 1.80
CA ARG A 585 5.28 11.53 2.11
C ARG A 585 4.30 10.36 2.08
N THR A 586 3.15 10.48 2.74
CA THR A 586 2.12 9.44 2.72
C THR A 586 1.52 9.30 1.32
N ALA A 587 1.32 10.40 0.58
CA ALA A 587 0.93 10.32 -0.83
C ALA A 587 1.93 9.50 -1.66
N TRP A 588 3.23 9.80 -1.53
CA TRP A 588 4.29 9.04 -2.19
C TRP A 588 4.28 7.55 -1.80
N GLN A 589 4.07 7.22 -0.53
CA GLN A 589 3.93 5.83 -0.04
C GLN A 589 2.78 5.08 -0.69
N LEU A 590 1.60 5.69 -0.69
CA LEU A 590 0.39 5.09 -1.22
C LEU A 590 0.55 4.80 -2.71
N LEU A 591 1.06 5.77 -3.46
CA LEU A 591 1.28 5.64 -4.91
C LEU A 591 2.35 4.60 -5.26
N ALA A 592 3.34 4.38 -4.38
CA ALA A 592 4.35 3.34 -4.57
C ALA A 592 3.81 1.90 -4.45
N ASN A 593 2.58 1.73 -3.93
CA ASN A 593 1.89 0.44 -3.84
C ASN A 593 0.95 0.17 -5.02
N GLY A 594 0.82 1.10 -5.97
CA GLY A 594 -0.02 0.92 -7.16
C GLY A 594 0.74 0.41 -8.38
N SER A 595 0.02 0.24 -9.48
CA SER A 595 0.61 -0.20 -10.75
C SER A 595 1.50 0.86 -11.40
N HIS A 596 2.15 0.50 -12.52
CA HIS A 596 2.92 1.44 -13.32
C HIS A 596 2.11 2.67 -13.77
N ALA A 597 0.77 2.59 -13.86
CA ALA A 597 -0.08 3.73 -14.20
C ALA A 597 0.06 4.90 -13.21
N LEU A 598 0.36 4.63 -11.93
CA LEU A 598 0.53 5.67 -10.91
C LEU A 598 1.94 6.26 -10.86
N THR A 599 2.88 5.80 -11.69
CA THR A 599 4.30 6.22 -11.61
C THR A 599 4.46 7.72 -11.82
N GLY A 600 3.73 8.32 -12.76
CA GLY A 600 3.79 9.77 -13.01
C GLY A 600 3.36 10.60 -11.79
N ALA A 601 2.21 10.25 -11.18
CA ALA A 601 1.72 10.90 -9.97
C ALA A 601 2.64 10.66 -8.77
N ARG A 602 3.19 9.45 -8.64
CA ARG A 602 4.17 9.10 -7.60
C ARG A 602 5.40 10.01 -7.69
N ASP A 603 5.95 10.18 -8.89
CA ASP A 603 7.14 10.98 -9.11
C ASP A 603 6.85 12.47 -8.92
N ALA A 604 5.64 12.94 -9.27
CA ALA A 604 5.19 14.29 -8.97
C ALA A 604 5.03 14.53 -7.45
N ALA A 605 4.45 13.58 -6.70
CA ALA A 605 4.38 13.66 -5.24
C ALA A 605 5.77 13.66 -4.59
N ALA A 606 6.71 12.87 -5.12
CA ALA A 606 8.11 12.87 -4.67
C ALA A 606 8.81 14.20 -4.95
N ARG A 607 8.57 14.82 -6.12
CA ARG A 607 9.08 16.17 -6.45
C ARG A 607 8.52 17.22 -5.50
N LEU A 608 7.20 17.25 -5.30
CA LEU A 608 6.56 18.19 -4.37
C LEU A 608 7.08 18.02 -2.93
N HIS A 609 7.29 16.77 -2.49
CA HIS A 609 7.91 16.47 -1.20
C HIS A 609 9.32 17.06 -1.09
N HIS A 610 10.14 16.86 -2.13
CA HIS A 610 11.48 17.42 -2.20
C HIS A 610 11.45 18.95 -2.22
N ASP A 611 10.63 19.58 -3.05
CA ASP A 611 10.53 21.04 -3.11
C ASP A 611 10.14 21.66 -1.74
N LEU A 612 9.26 20.98 -0.98
CA LEU A 612 8.81 21.42 0.34
C LEU A 612 9.85 21.21 1.46
N TYR A 613 10.61 20.12 1.43
CA TYR A 613 11.49 19.76 2.55
C TYR A 613 12.99 19.76 2.22
N ASP A 614 13.43 19.86 0.97
CA ASP A 614 14.85 19.66 0.66
C ASP A 614 15.78 20.68 1.33
N ARG A 615 17.02 20.26 1.56
CA ARG A 615 18.06 21.09 2.18
C ARG A 615 18.69 22.02 1.15
N ALA A 616 18.75 23.31 1.47
CA ALA A 616 19.55 24.24 0.70
C ALA A 616 21.04 23.89 0.86
N ALA A 617 21.72 23.65 -0.27
CA ALA A 617 23.16 23.37 -0.28
C ALA A 617 23.93 24.48 0.46
N PRO A 618 25.04 24.19 1.16
CA PRO A 618 25.79 25.20 1.92
C PRO A 618 26.15 26.45 1.09
N ALA A 619 26.48 26.26 -0.19
CA ALA A 619 26.84 27.32 -1.14
C ALA A 619 25.64 28.15 -1.65
N THR A 620 24.39 27.80 -1.33
CA THR A 620 23.20 28.52 -1.77
C THR A 620 23.18 29.93 -1.20
N SER A 621 23.04 30.93 -2.05
CA SER A 621 22.99 32.34 -1.67
C SER A 621 21.81 32.65 -0.75
N VAL A 622 21.94 33.70 0.07
CA VAL A 622 20.85 34.16 0.95
C VAL A 622 19.61 34.53 0.13
N ASP A 623 19.80 35.19 -1.03
CA ASP A 623 18.72 35.57 -1.94
C ASP A 623 17.89 34.34 -2.40
N ARG A 624 18.57 33.28 -2.86
CA ARG A 624 17.91 32.03 -3.29
C ARG A 624 17.27 31.29 -2.12
N ARG A 625 17.90 31.29 -0.93
CA ARG A 625 17.29 30.72 0.29
C ARG A 625 16.00 31.45 0.65
N CYS A 626 15.97 32.77 0.56
CA CYS A 626 14.78 33.57 0.83
C CYS A 626 13.69 33.34 -0.22
N GLU A 627 14.03 33.19 -1.50
CA GLU A 627 13.09 32.82 -2.56
C GLU A 627 12.41 31.46 -2.28
N LEU A 628 13.20 30.41 -2.02
CA LEU A 628 12.67 29.08 -1.65
C LEU A 628 11.79 29.15 -0.39
N ALA A 629 12.19 29.95 0.60
CA ALA A 629 11.41 30.15 1.81
C ALA A 629 10.06 30.83 1.53
N CYS A 630 10.02 31.81 0.62
CA CYS A 630 8.76 32.45 0.22
C CYS A 630 7.84 31.45 -0.49
N GLN A 631 8.34 30.71 -1.47
CA GLN A 631 7.58 29.68 -2.19
C GLN A 631 6.96 28.64 -1.24
N ARG A 632 7.74 28.14 -0.26
CA ARG A 632 7.23 27.18 0.74
C ARG A 632 6.15 27.77 1.64
N LEU A 633 6.32 29.00 2.11
CA LEU A 633 5.32 29.66 2.97
C LEU A 633 4.04 30.00 2.19
N GLU A 634 4.15 30.38 0.92
CA GLU A 634 3.01 30.65 0.03
C GLU A 634 2.21 29.37 -0.23
N LEU A 635 2.87 28.24 -0.52
CA LEU A 635 2.19 26.94 -0.62
C LEU A 635 1.47 26.58 0.70
N VAL A 636 2.15 26.71 1.85
CA VAL A 636 1.53 26.39 3.15
C VAL A 636 0.31 27.26 3.43
N MET A 637 0.39 28.56 3.10
CA MET A 637 -0.72 29.49 3.23
C MET A 637 -1.87 29.13 2.27
N HIS A 638 -1.57 28.69 1.05
CA HIS A 638 -2.57 28.29 0.06
C HIS A 638 -3.32 27.01 0.48
N VAL A 639 -2.61 26.00 0.97
CA VAL A 639 -3.18 24.67 1.23
C VAL A 639 -3.74 24.52 2.65
N LEU A 640 -3.08 25.08 3.67
CA LEU A 640 -3.42 24.86 5.08
C LEU A 640 -4.09 26.09 5.74
N ALA A 641 -4.73 26.95 4.95
CA ALA A 641 -5.36 28.18 5.42
C ALA A 641 -6.31 27.96 6.61
N ASP A 642 -7.11 26.89 6.56
CA ASP A 642 -8.12 26.54 7.56
C ASP A 642 -7.58 25.60 8.66
N GLU A 643 -6.29 25.27 8.62
CA GLU A 643 -5.64 24.33 9.54
C GLU A 643 -4.50 25.01 10.31
N PRO A 644 -4.81 25.89 11.30
CA PRO A 644 -3.84 26.81 11.90
C PRO A 644 -2.64 26.12 12.57
N TRP A 645 -2.86 25.00 13.26
CA TRP A 645 -1.76 24.24 13.88
C TRP A 645 -0.89 23.51 12.86
N PRO A 646 -1.44 22.69 11.94
CA PRO A 646 -0.68 22.15 10.82
C PRO A 646 0.08 23.23 10.03
N ALA A 647 -0.56 24.35 9.71
CA ALA A 647 0.06 25.46 8.97
C ALA A 647 1.28 26.04 9.71
N CYS A 648 1.15 26.38 10.99
CA CYS A 648 2.26 26.95 11.77
C CYS A 648 3.41 25.96 11.94
N TYR A 649 3.08 24.69 12.18
CA TYR A 649 4.06 23.63 12.34
C TYR A 649 4.84 23.42 11.03
N THR A 650 4.14 23.14 9.93
CA THR A 650 4.73 22.88 8.62
C THR A 650 5.52 24.10 8.12
N ALA A 651 5.01 25.32 8.30
CA ALA A 651 5.71 26.53 7.90
C ALA A 651 7.07 26.71 8.58
N VAL A 652 7.23 26.29 9.85
CA VAL A 652 8.51 26.41 10.55
C VAL A 652 9.44 25.26 10.18
N GLU A 653 8.95 24.02 10.16
CA GLU A 653 9.78 22.84 9.86
C GLU A 653 10.17 22.75 8.37
N ALA A 654 9.40 23.35 7.46
CA ALA A 654 9.80 23.51 6.06
C ALA A 654 10.95 24.51 5.86
N LEU A 655 11.21 25.38 6.84
CA LEU A 655 12.29 26.38 6.77
C LEU A 655 13.56 25.95 7.52
N ARG A 656 13.43 25.28 8.67
CA ARG A 656 14.57 24.91 9.53
C ARG A 656 14.69 23.40 9.72
N PRO A 657 15.90 22.85 9.88
CA PRO A 657 17.18 23.45 9.48
C PRO A 657 17.38 23.44 7.95
N GLY A 658 16.38 23.00 7.17
CA GLY A 658 16.51 22.73 5.73
C GLY A 658 16.99 23.93 4.90
N ILE A 659 16.34 25.08 5.01
CA ILE A 659 16.75 26.31 4.31
C ILE A 659 17.68 27.16 5.17
N PHE A 660 17.37 27.30 6.46
CA PHE A 660 18.17 28.07 7.40
C PHE A 660 18.60 27.14 8.53
N ASP A 661 19.91 27.02 8.75
CA ASP A 661 20.42 26.32 9.92
C ASP A 661 19.91 26.96 11.23
N TRP A 662 20.11 26.28 12.35
CA TRP A 662 19.60 26.74 13.65
C TRP A 662 20.07 28.15 14.03
N ASN A 663 21.33 28.51 13.73
CA ASN A 663 21.87 29.82 14.06
C ASN A 663 21.28 30.92 13.17
N ALA A 664 21.17 30.65 11.87
CA ALA A 664 20.55 31.55 10.91
C ALA A 664 19.06 31.77 11.22
N TRP A 665 18.33 30.69 11.53
CA TRP A 665 16.93 30.77 11.95
C TRP A 665 16.77 31.61 13.22
N ASP A 666 17.62 31.41 14.22
CA ASP A 666 17.59 32.18 15.47
C ASP A 666 17.88 33.67 15.24
N ALA A 667 18.83 34.00 14.38
CA ALA A 667 19.10 35.38 13.99
C ALA A 667 17.90 36.01 13.27
N LEU A 668 17.26 35.30 12.33
CA LEU A 668 16.07 35.76 11.62
C LEU A 668 14.90 36.03 12.57
N ARG A 669 14.64 35.13 13.53
CA ARG A 669 13.58 35.32 14.54
C ARG A 669 13.84 36.51 15.46
N LYS A 670 15.10 36.81 15.78
CA LYS A 670 15.44 38.00 16.57
C LYS A 670 15.23 39.29 15.77
N ARG A 671 15.52 39.26 14.46
CA ARG A 671 15.40 40.41 13.56
C ARG A 671 13.96 40.72 13.15
N PHE A 672 13.15 39.70 12.83
CA PHE A 672 11.81 39.88 12.26
C PHE A 672 10.71 39.39 13.21
N LYS A 673 9.87 40.33 13.67
CA LYS A 673 8.73 40.06 14.55
C LYS A 673 7.74 39.01 13.97
N PRO A 674 7.42 38.99 12.66
CA PRO A 674 6.53 37.98 12.09
C PRO A 674 7.04 36.54 12.24
N LEU A 675 8.33 36.30 11.91
CA LEU A 675 8.95 34.97 12.07
C LEU A 675 9.00 34.54 13.54
N ARG A 676 9.23 35.48 14.46
CA ARG A 676 9.15 35.21 15.91
C ARG A 676 7.75 34.79 16.34
N LYS A 677 6.72 35.48 15.83
CA LYS A 677 5.30 35.20 16.11
C LYS A 677 4.90 33.83 15.55
N LEU A 678 5.28 33.53 14.31
CA LEU A 678 5.03 32.22 13.67
C LEU A 678 5.66 31.07 14.48
N ASN A 679 6.92 31.22 14.91
CA ASN A 679 7.57 30.23 15.77
C ASN A 679 6.91 30.12 17.16
N ALA A 680 6.33 31.20 17.68
CA ALA A 680 5.57 31.16 18.94
C ALA A 680 4.30 30.32 18.78
N TYR A 681 3.53 30.52 17.70
CA TYR A 681 2.36 29.69 17.39
C TYR A 681 2.73 28.22 17.17
N ARG A 682 3.82 27.94 16.45
CA ARG A 682 4.35 26.57 16.33
C ARG A 682 4.58 25.95 17.71
N ASN A 683 5.18 26.69 18.64
CA ASN A 683 5.47 26.20 19.99
C ASN A 683 4.24 26.02 20.88
N GLU A 684 3.10 26.60 20.52
CA GLU A 684 1.80 26.38 21.17
C GLU A 684 1.07 25.15 20.62
N THR A 685 1.63 24.45 19.63
CA THR A 685 1.03 23.21 19.11
C THR A 685 1.35 22.01 20.02
N PRO A 686 0.45 21.00 20.10
CA PRO A 686 0.75 19.72 20.72
C PRO A 686 1.93 18.97 20.07
N TYR A 687 2.26 19.30 18.81
CA TYR A 687 3.40 18.79 18.05
C TYR A 687 4.73 19.47 18.39
N ALA A 688 4.77 20.30 19.42
CA ALA A 688 5.93 21.12 19.75
C ALA A 688 6.19 21.12 21.25
N HIS A 689 5.85 22.23 21.92
CA HIS A 689 6.17 22.47 23.33
C HIS A 689 4.94 22.73 24.19
N LEU A 690 3.72 22.56 23.65
CA LEU A 690 2.50 22.79 24.43
C LEU A 690 2.48 21.95 25.70
N LEU A 691 2.75 20.66 25.60
CA LEU A 691 2.69 19.75 26.75
C LEU A 691 3.80 20.01 27.77
N ASP A 692 5.00 20.36 27.31
CA ASP A 692 6.11 20.76 28.18
C ASP A 692 5.73 22.01 28.99
N ARG A 693 5.19 23.04 28.31
CA ARG A 693 4.78 24.30 28.94
C ARG A 693 3.59 24.16 29.87
N LEU A 694 2.63 23.28 29.55
CA LEU A 694 1.50 23.00 30.43
C LEU A 694 1.96 22.33 31.74
N ARG A 695 2.99 21.49 31.67
CA ARG A 695 3.62 20.88 32.85
C ARG A 695 4.37 21.92 33.68
N GLU A 696 5.20 22.75 33.03
CA GLU A 696 5.89 23.87 33.69
C GLU A 696 4.91 24.82 34.40
N ALA A 697 3.80 25.18 33.74
CA ALA A 697 2.78 26.04 34.33
C ALA A 697 2.08 25.38 35.54
N GLN A 698 1.91 24.05 35.54
CA GLN A 698 1.38 23.33 36.71
C GLN A 698 2.35 23.34 37.89
N THR A 699 3.66 23.20 37.64
CA THR A 699 4.70 23.26 38.67
C THR A 699 4.94 24.69 39.17
N ALA A 700 4.84 25.70 38.29
CA ALA A 700 5.05 27.11 38.63
C ALA A 700 3.88 27.74 39.40
N GLN A 701 2.66 27.18 39.30
CA GLN A 701 1.51 27.62 40.11
C GLN A 701 1.72 27.44 41.64
N GLU A 702 2.74 26.69 42.06
CA GLU A 702 3.15 26.58 43.48
C GLU A 702 4.16 27.66 43.91
N GLY A 703 4.61 28.59 43.03
CA GLY A 703 5.71 29.51 43.37
C GLY A 703 5.74 30.92 42.74
N GLU A 704 5.12 31.20 41.58
CA GLU A 704 5.23 32.55 40.95
C GLU A 704 3.93 33.07 40.30
N PRO A 705 3.39 34.22 40.74
CA PRO A 705 2.26 34.87 40.07
C PRO A 705 2.73 35.70 38.86
N GLY A 706 2.38 35.27 37.64
CA GLY A 706 2.56 36.10 36.43
C GLY A 706 2.75 35.38 35.10
N THR A 707 3.01 34.07 35.10
CA THR A 707 3.20 33.31 33.85
C THR A 707 1.86 33.00 33.18
N ARG A 708 1.67 33.55 31.97
CA ARG A 708 0.47 33.32 31.15
C ARG A 708 0.34 31.82 30.83
N LYS A 709 -0.78 31.20 31.23
CA LYS A 709 -1.06 29.79 30.94
C LYS A 709 -1.09 29.56 29.41
N PRO A 710 -0.42 28.49 28.90
CA PRO A 710 -0.51 28.11 27.50
C PRO A 710 -1.95 27.81 27.09
N SER A 711 -2.38 28.28 25.92
CA SER A 711 -3.68 27.90 25.34
C SER A 711 -3.65 26.44 24.90
N LYS A 712 -4.71 25.69 25.21
CA LYS A 712 -4.93 24.34 24.66
C LYS A 712 -5.67 24.35 23.32
N ARG A 713 -6.07 25.53 22.84
CA ARG A 713 -6.85 25.72 21.61
C ARG A 713 -5.98 26.30 20.50
N PRO A 714 -6.27 25.97 19.24
CA PRO A 714 -5.56 26.55 18.11
C PRO A 714 -5.75 28.07 18.04
N PRO A 715 -4.77 28.82 17.50
CA PRO A 715 -4.96 30.22 17.16
C PRO A 715 -5.99 30.37 16.03
N ALA A 716 -6.61 31.55 15.93
CA ALA A 716 -7.53 31.85 14.84
C ALA A 716 -6.83 31.72 13.46
N PRO A 717 -7.44 31.08 12.45
CA PRO A 717 -6.86 30.90 11.12
C PRO A 717 -6.33 32.21 10.50
N GLU A 718 -7.08 33.31 10.62
CA GLU A 718 -6.72 34.61 10.05
C GLU A 718 -5.44 35.17 10.67
N ALA A 719 -5.22 34.92 11.97
CA ALA A 719 -4.02 35.36 12.67
C ALA A 719 -2.76 34.61 12.21
N VAL A 720 -2.92 33.34 11.81
CA VAL A 720 -1.85 32.50 11.24
C VAL A 720 -1.53 32.94 9.82
N ILE A 721 -2.55 33.08 8.97
CA ILE A 721 -2.41 33.54 7.58
C ILE A 721 -1.70 34.89 7.54
N GLU A 722 -2.09 35.83 8.40
CA GLU A 722 -1.44 37.14 8.46
C GLU A 722 0.02 37.05 8.93
N ALA A 723 0.34 36.15 9.87
CA ALA A 723 1.72 35.92 10.28
C ALA A 723 2.57 35.30 9.16
N LEU A 724 2.00 34.41 8.34
CA LEU A 724 2.66 33.84 7.16
C LEU A 724 2.92 34.92 6.10
N ARG A 725 1.90 35.71 5.74
CA ARG A 725 2.02 36.82 4.78
C ARG A 725 3.09 37.83 5.19
N GLN A 726 3.09 38.24 6.46
CA GLN A 726 4.11 39.16 6.98
C GLN A 726 5.51 38.53 7.03
N SER A 727 5.62 37.21 7.20
CA SER A 727 6.89 36.49 7.16
C SER A 727 7.45 36.43 5.73
N VAL A 728 6.60 36.18 4.72
CA VAL A 728 6.96 36.30 3.30
C VAL A 728 7.47 37.71 2.99
N ALA A 729 6.73 38.75 3.38
CA ALA A 729 7.16 40.13 3.19
C ALA A 729 8.50 40.44 3.87
N SER A 730 8.75 39.87 5.05
CA SER A 730 10.03 40.03 5.77
C SER A 730 11.20 39.35 5.03
N LEU A 731 10.96 38.17 4.43
CA LEU A 731 11.97 37.45 3.65
C LEU A 731 12.24 38.14 2.31
N GLN A 732 11.23 38.72 1.66
CA GLN A 732 11.41 39.53 0.45
C GLN A 732 12.31 40.76 0.70
N GLN A 733 12.30 41.35 1.90
CA GLN A 733 13.23 42.45 2.24
C GLN A 733 14.71 42.03 2.23
N LEU A 734 15.00 40.74 2.45
CA LEU A 734 16.36 40.20 2.41
C LEU A 734 16.83 39.85 0.98
N ARG A 735 15.91 39.85 0.01
CA ARG A 735 16.23 39.62 -1.39
C ARG A 735 16.82 40.86 -2.05
N LEU A 736 17.63 40.63 -3.09
CA LEU A 736 18.21 41.69 -3.92
C LEU A 736 17.10 42.54 -4.53
N PRO A 737 17.22 43.88 -4.60
CA PRO A 737 16.13 44.76 -5.05
C PRO A 737 15.50 44.38 -6.39
N GLY A 738 16.29 43.93 -7.37
CA GLY A 738 15.80 43.48 -8.68
C GLY A 738 15.14 42.09 -8.69
N ASN A 739 15.32 41.31 -7.61
CA ASN A 739 14.75 39.98 -7.44
C ASN A 739 13.55 39.97 -6.49
N ARG A 740 13.21 41.12 -5.89
CA ARG A 740 12.02 41.24 -5.04
C ARG A 740 10.79 41.12 -5.91
N GLN A 741 9.90 40.20 -5.57
CA GLN A 741 8.64 40.03 -6.30
C GLN A 741 7.56 40.87 -5.61
N SER A 742 6.75 41.56 -6.42
CA SER A 742 5.51 42.22 -5.99
C SER A 742 4.33 41.25 -5.92
N GLU A 743 4.42 40.12 -6.62
CA GLU A 743 3.39 39.08 -6.72
C GLU A 743 3.92 37.74 -6.18
N PRO A 744 3.04 36.83 -5.69
CA PRO A 744 3.44 35.52 -5.20
C PRO A 744 4.10 34.66 -6.28
N ASP A 745 5.07 33.84 -5.91
CA ASP A 745 5.66 32.86 -6.81
C ASP A 745 4.82 31.59 -6.82
N LEU A 746 4.00 31.46 -7.85
CA LEU A 746 3.00 30.40 -7.93
C LEU A 746 3.57 29.06 -8.41
N ALA A 747 4.86 28.93 -8.71
CA ALA A 747 5.43 27.71 -9.30
C ALA A 747 5.12 26.44 -8.48
N LEU A 748 5.34 26.50 -7.16
CA LEU A 748 5.08 25.38 -6.27
C LEU A 748 3.58 25.10 -6.08
N ILE A 749 2.75 26.15 -6.15
CA ILE A 749 1.29 26.03 -6.12
C ILE A 749 0.80 25.34 -7.40
N THR A 750 1.34 25.69 -8.57
CA THR A 750 1.04 25.01 -9.84
C THR A 750 1.41 23.53 -9.77
N HIS A 751 2.61 23.17 -9.29
CA HIS A 751 2.99 21.76 -9.11
C HIS A 751 2.02 20.99 -8.19
N TYR A 752 1.54 21.65 -7.13
CA TYR A 752 0.53 21.09 -6.23
C TYR A 752 -0.83 20.90 -6.94
N THR A 753 -1.30 21.92 -7.66
CA THR A 753 -2.57 21.89 -8.39
C THR A 753 -2.57 20.81 -9.46
N ASP A 754 -1.53 20.73 -10.28
CA ASP A 754 -1.38 19.71 -11.33
C ASP A 754 -1.41 18.29 -10.74
N LEU A 755 -0.74 18.09 -9.60
CA LEU A 755 -0.76 16.81 -8.90
C LEU A 755 -2.16 16.47 -8.36
N CYS A 756 -2.87 17.44 -7.80
CA CYS A 756 -4.24 17.24 -7.33
C CYS A 756 -5.17 16.85 -8.47
N GLU A 757 -5.13 17.56 -9.59
CA GLU A 757 -5.93 17.26 -10.79
C GLU A 757 -5.61 15.86 -11.33
N GLN A 758 -4.33 15.52 -11.47
CA GLN A 758 -3.90 14.19 -11.91
C GLN A 758 -4.42 13.08 -10.99
N LEU A 759 -4.38 13.27 -9.67
CA LEU A 759 -4.86 12.28 -8.70
C LEU A 759 -6.39 12.17 -8.68
N GLU A 760 -7.10 13.27 -8.95
CA GLU A 760 -8.56 13.25 -9.09
C GLU A 760 -9.00 12.49 -10.33
N ASP A 761 -8.32 12.68 -11.46
CA ASP A 761 -8.57 11.94 -12.70
C ASP A 761 -8.30 10.44 -12.52
N LEU A 762 -7.15 10.08 -11.95
CA LEU A 762 -6.79 8.68 -11.66
C LEU A 762 -7.71 8.03 -10.62
N GLY A 763 -8.28 8.83 -9.71
CA GLY A 763 -9.19 8.40 -8.67
C GLY A 763 -10.67 8.45 -9.05
N GLY A 764 -11.02 8.90 -10.27
CA GLY A 764 -12.41 9.10 -10.71
C GLY A 764 -13.26 7.83 -10.59
N ASP A 765 -12.70 6.70 -11.00
CA ASP A 765 -13.32 5.36 -10.95
C ASP A 765 -13.53 4.82 -9.51
N ALA A 766 -13.12 5.57 -8.47
CA ALA A 766 -13.34 5.18 -7.07
C ALA A 766 -14.62 5.71 -6.42
N ARG A 767 -15.32 6.62 -7.10
CA ARG A 767 -16.67 7.08 -6.72
C ARG A 767 -17.71 6.16 -7.32
#